data_AF-A0A087CHX0-F1
#
_entry.id   AF-A0A087CHX0-F1
#
_cell.length_a   1.000
_cell.length_b   1.000
_cell.length_c   1.000
_cell.angle_alpha   90.00
_cell.angle_beta   90.00
_cell.angle_gamma   90.00
#
_symmetry.space_group_name_H-M   'P 1'
#
loop_
_entity.id
_entity.type
_entity.pdbx_description
1 polymer ?
#
loop_
_entity_poly.entity_id
_entity_poly.type
_entity_poly.pdbx_seq_one_letter_code
_entity_poly.pdbx_strand_id
1 'polypeptide(L)'
;MSTQLLNEETVLDYISGRDDLNAVVDVRKATVREVGDGNLNLLFLVQDGTHGLAIKQTLPYVRSDHSWKVTEDSIFAEARGLDAASRYAGAYAPEYYGLDAERRLIVEEDLSDWQVWRPALSAGKITPLAARDTGRFVAELAYHTSYFGQSEQDVQRAAAQAANPELEQITEDLIFTEPYYEHVHNSWDANVDDAVSALRNDEVRTQVAKLKYEFLTNGEALIHGDLHTNSIFVRDDGRDAAQTPDEGAHVKIFDYEFGFYGPVAFDIGILWGNFLIAQAREFATLPADRRHAGAEGEFLEWLLSLYEESWRGFEGEFRRLATHTSNRIFTEDFVNQWIARTLRHAVGFAGAEGVRRTIGWAKVSDIETLEGEEKDRAVRIVLAASRRLLEGFEHIVSSSDVAAIVRETAASIQVRSSDGALSDGPGIPGSGKSPQARPSEALRSLRWVDTDQGGALRIIDQRRLPASLEYRNLTTVDEVIESIRTLAVRGANSIGAAGAFAYGFAVRDGIAADEAFDKVVGARPTAVTLRHGVQLAAERYEKNGDWRDALRAGDDIIAADADECRRIGEIGSRELADATNILTHCNTGILATAGIGTALGVIYTKHAKGQKVHAYSTETRPLRQGLRLTAWELGRNGVAVTALVDGAGPAALHQGIIDAVIVGADRIAVNGDTANKIGTYSLAVAAKENGIPFYIAAPLSAIDRNAASAEDIPVEFRSGEEVLDAPGVNQNLDTWNPAFDVTPAKLISGIITPEGVLRPPFVDSIAKVLAPGTARSGDGDRA
;
A
#
# COMPACT_ATOMS: atom_id res chain seq x y z
N MET A 1 -38.64 37.80 9.13
CA MET A 1 -40.06 37.43 8.97
C MET A 1 -40.22 36.05 9.57
N SER A 2 -41.37 35.72 10.17
CA SER A 2 -41.59 34.36 10.70
C SER A 2 -41.69 33.41 9.52
N THR A 3 -40.67 32.55 9.31
CA THR A 3 -40.72 31.47 8.32
C THR A 3 -41.97 30.63 8.59
N GLN A 4 -42.94 30.64 7.67
CA GLN A 4 -44.13 29.82 7.84
C GLN A 4 -43.73 28.36 7.67
N LEU A 5 -43.87 27.59 8.76
CA LEU A 5 -43.66 26.15 8.70
C LEU A 5 -44.81 25.49 7.95
N LEU A 6 -44.46 24.60 7.02
CA LEU A 6 -45.43 23.81 6.30
C LEU A 6 -45.95 22.67 7.21
N ASN A 7 -47.15 22.22 6.89
CA ASN A 7 -47.77 21.00 7.42
C ASN A 7 -48.47 20.28 6.25
N GLU A 8 -49.10 19.14 6.53
CA GLU A 8 -49.71 18.31 5.49
C GLU A 8 -50.79 19.02 4.67
N GLU A 9 -51.48 20.02 5.23
CA GLU A 9 -52.47 20.82 4.50
C GLU A 9 -51.80 21.97 3.73
N THR A 10 -50.91 22.73 4.37
CA THR A 10 -50.32 23.95 3.79
C THR A 10 -49.27 23.66 2.72
N VAL A 11 -48.71 22.44 2.68
CA VAL A 11 -47.80 22.04 1.59
C VAL A 11 -48.52 21.89 0.25
N LEU A 12 -49.80 21.46 0.25
CA LEU A 12 -50.59 21.38 -0.98
C LEU A 12 -50.94 22.78 -1.51
N ASP A 13 -51.24 23.73 -0.62
CA ASP A 13 -51.44 25.13 -0.98
C ASP A 13 -50.14 25.75 -1.55
N TYR A 14 -49.00 25.41 -0.96
CA TYR A 14 -47.68 25.83 -1.46
C TYR A 14 -47.44 25.36 -2.91
N ILE A 15 -47.66 24.07 -3.19
CA ILE A 15 -47.52 23.49 -4.54
C ILE A 15 -48.52 24.14 -5.50
N SER A 16 -49.78 24.32 -5.07
CA SER A 16 -50.83 24.94 -5.90
C SER A 16 -50.49 26.38 -6.31
N GLY A 17 -49.69 27.09 -5.51
CA GLY A 17 -49.21 28.45 -5.79
C GLY A 17 -47.98 28.51 -6.72
N ARG A 18 -47.41 27.37 -7.12
CA ARG A 18 -46.22 27.24 -7.97
C ARG A 18 -46.58 26.48 -9.24
N ASP A 19 -46.78 27.19 -10.34
CA ASP A 19 -47.19 26.61 -11.63
C ASP A 19 -46.26 25.50 -12.12
N ASP A 20 -44.96 25.62 -11.84
CA ASP A 20 -43.94 24.64 -12.20
C ASP A 20 -44.04 23.34 -11.36
N LEU A 21 -44.40 23.42 -10.08
CA LEU A 21 -44.60 22.24 -9.22
C LEU A 21 -45.96 21.56 -9.49
N ASN A 22 -47.00 22.37 -9.71
CA ASN A 22 -48.34 21.90 -10.04
C ASN A 22 -48.41 21.22 -11.43
N ALA A 23 -47.40 21.44 -12.28
CA ALA A 23 -47.22 20.70 -13.53
C ALA A 23 -46.65 19.28 -13.33
N VAL A 24 -45.99 19.01 -12.20
CA VAL A 24 -45.38 17.71 -11.87
C VAL A 24 -46.39 16.82 -11.13
N VAL A 25 -47.13 17.36 -10.15
CA VAL A 25 -48.06 16.60 -9.30
C VAL A 25 -49.46 17.23 -9.32
N ASP A 26 -50.50 16.43 -9.60
CA ASP A 26 -51.90 16.86 -9.51
C ASP A 26 -52.35 16.95 -8.04
N VAL A 27 -52.20 18.11 -7.43
CA VAL A 27 -52.53 18.41 -6.01
C VAL A 27 -53.94 17.97 -5.59
N ARG A 28 -54.90 17.87 -6.52
CA ARG A 28 -56.28 17.44 -6.23
C ARG A 28 -56.39 15.93 -5.96
N LYS A 29 -55.41 15.16 -6.40
CA LYS A 29 -55.29 13.71 -6.21
C LYS A 29 -54.14 13.34 -5.27
N ALA A 30 -53.36 14.32 -4.86
CA ALA A 30 -52.15 14.10 -4.11
C ALA A 30 -52.44 13.63 -2.68
N THR A 31 -51.69 12.63 -2.23
CA THR A 31 -51.56 12.28 -0.81
C THR A 31 -50.28 12.87 -0.26
N VAL A 32 -50.32 13.40 0.96
CA VAL A 32 -49.16 13.95 1.66
C VAL A 32 -48.80 13.05 2.83
N ARG A 33 -47.50 12.83 3.04
CA ARG A 33 -46.97 12.17 4.24
C ARG A 33 -45.72 12.89 4.70
N GLU A 34 -45.70 13.33 5.97
CA GLU A 34 -44.45 13.77 6.61
C GLU A 34 -43.64 12.54 7.04
N VAL A 35 -42.41 12.43 6.58
CA VAL A 35 -41.52 11.26 6.82
C VAL A 35 -40.18 11.64 7.44
N GLY A 36 -40.00 12.91 7.85
CA GLY A 36 -38.77 13.34 8.48
C GLY A 36 -38.58 12.66 9.84
N ASP A 37 -37.55 11.83 9.95
CA ASP A 37 -37.12 11.19 11.18
C ASP A 37 -36.08 12.03 11.97
N GLY A 38 -35.54 13.06 11.32
CA GLY A 38 -34.54 13.97 11.88
C GLY A 38 -35.09 15.09 12.75
N ASN A 39 -34.25 15.59 13.65
CA ASN A 39 -34.59 16.70 14.56
C ASN A 39 -34.48 18.10 13.91
N LEU A 40 -34.01 18.22 12.66
CA LEU A 40 -33.64 19.50 12.05
C LEU A 40 -34.51 19.90 10.84
N ASN A 41 -35.10 18.93 10.14
CA ASN A 41 -35.80 19.17 8.88
C ASN A 41 -37.21 18.55 8.92
N LEU A 42 -38.17 19.18 8.24
CA LEU A 42 -39.42 18.56 7.80
C LEU A 42 -39.22 17.98 6.42
N LEU A 43 -39.75 16.79 6.17
CA LEU A 43 -39.73 16.17 4.84
C LEU A 43 -41.14 15.70 4.49
N PHE A 44 -41.77 16.37 3.52
CA PHE A 44 -43.08 16.03 3.01
C PHE A 44 -42.93 15.29 1.68
N LEU A 45 -43.49 14.08 1.60
CA LEU A 45 -43.68 13.36 0.34
C LEU A 45 -45.08 13.65 -0.17
N VAL A 46 -45.19 14.14 -1.39
CA VAL A 46 -46.46 14.51 -2.02
C VAL A 46 -46.61 13.73 -3.32
N GLN A 47 -47.58 12.82 -3.40
CA GLN A 47 -47.71 11.83 -4.49
C GLN A 47 -49.12 11.82 -5.07
N ASP A 48 -49.28 11.86 -6.41
CA ASP A 48 -50.60 11.75 -7.09
C ASP A 48 -50.93 10.35 -7.64
N GLY A 49 -50.08 9.36 -7.32
CA GLY A 49 -50.17 7.98 -7.79
C GLY A 49 -49.39 7.70 -9.08
N THR A 50 -48.91 8.73 -9.77
CA THR A 50 -48.03 8.61 -10.95
C THR A 50 -46.71 9.34 -10.80
N HIS A 51 -46.72 10.50 -10.15
CA HIS A 51 -45.55 11.33 -9.89
C HIS A 51 -45.52 11.72 -8.41
N GLY A 52 -44.33 12.13 -7.95
CA GLY A 52 -44.16 12.57 -6.58
C GLY A 52 -43.12 13.69 -6.45
N LEU A 53 -43.28 14.50 -5.41
CA LEU A 53 -42.32 15.53 -4.98
C LEU A 53 -41.91 15.26 -3.53
N ALA A 54 -40.64 15.46 -3.24
CA ALA A 54 -40.09 15.58 -1.90
C ALA A 54 -39.85 17.06 -1.57
N ILE A 55 -40.42 17.53 -0.46
CA ILE A 55 -40.28 18.92 0.00
C ILE A 55 -39.60 18.90 1.37
N LYS A 56 -38.32 19.27 1.39
CA LYS A 56 -37.48 19.36 2.60
C LYS A 56 -37.49 20.81 3.10
N GLN A 57 -37.87 21.05 4.35
CA GLN A 57 -37.86 22.39 4.97
C GLN A 57 -37.00 22.39 6.24
N THR A 58 -36.00 23.26 6.30
CA THR A 58 -35.14 23.40 7.49
C THR A 58 -35.80 24.23 8.58
N LEU A 59 -35.77 23.71 9.80
CA LEU A 59 -36.31 24.37 10.97
C LEU A 59 -35.31 25.38 11.55
N PRO A 60 -35.78 26.51 12.11
CA PRO A 60 -34.91 27.47 12.79
C PRO A 60 -34.41 26.98 14.17
N TYR A 61 -34.75 25.75 14.54
CA TYR A 61 -34.47 25.13 15.83
C TYR A 61 -34.50 23.60 15.75
N VAL A 62 -33.95 22.94 16.77
CA VAL A 62 -34.06 21.48 16.95
C VAL A 62 -35.49 21.11 17.39
N ARG A 63 -36.18 20.19 16.70
CA ARG A 63 -37.56 19.73 17.03
C ARG A 63 -37.71 19.29 18.48
N SER A 64 -36.71 18.59 19.02
CA SER A 64 -36.73 18.09 20.40
C SER A 64 -36.47 19.18 21.45
N ASP A 65 -35.90 20.32 21.06
CA ASP A 65 -35.64 21.46 21.94
C ASP A 65 -35.68 22.78 21.15
N HIS A 66 -36.84 23.44 21.15
CA HIS A 66 -37.07 24.68 20.43
C HIS A 66 -36.24 25.88 20.96
N SER A 67 -35.54 25.73 22.09
CA SER A 67 -34.63 26.75 22.62
C SER A 67 -33.25 26.72 21.94
N TRP A 68 -32.90 25.60 21.31
CA TRP A 68 -31.65 25.42 20.57
C TRP A 68 -31.84 25.88 19.12
N LYS A 69 -31.33 27.07 18.81
CA LYS A 69 -31.28 27.62 17.45
C LYS A 69 -30.14 27.00 16.66
N VAL A 70 -30.40 26.65 15.42
CA VAL A 70 -29.43 26.06 14.50
C VAL A 70 -29.14 27.05 13.38
N THR A 71 -27.92 27.08 12.85
CA THR A 71 -27.61 27.90 11.68
C THR A 71 -28.36 27.33 10.49
N GLU A 72 -29.12 28.21 9.83
CA GLU A 72 -30.09 27.82 8.79
C GLU A 72 -29.42 27.74 7.41
N ASP A 73 -28.08 27.78 7.38
CA ASP A 73 -27.31 27.95 6.15
C ASP A 73 -27.09 26.63 5.38
N SER A 74 -27.29 25.47 6.04
CA SER A 74 -27.11 24.14 5.44
C SER A 74 -28.05 23.88 4.26
N ILE A 75 -29.31 24.36 4.31
CA ILE A 75 -30.27 24.26 3.21
C ILE A 75 -29.77 24.98 1.95
N PHE A 76 -29.01 26.07 2.10
CA PHE A 76 -28.45 26.78 0.95
C PHE A 76 -27.26 26.02 0.35
N ALA A 77 -26.47 25.34 1.18
CA ALA A 77 -25.41 24.45 0.71
C ALA A 77 -26.00 23.25 -0.04
N GLU A 78 -27.01 22.60 0.53
CA GLU A 78 -27.72 21.49 -0.10
C GLU A 78 -28.36 21.89 -1.43
N ALA A 79 -29.05 23.04 -1.48
CA ALA A 79 -29.63 23.57 -2.71
C ALA A 79 -28.58 23.83 -3.80
N ARG A 80 -27.41 24.37 -3.45
CA ARG A 80 -26.30 24.57 -4.41
C ARG A 80 -25.77 23.24 -4.94
N GLY A 81 -25.60 22.25 -4.06
CA GLY A 81 -25.16 20.91 -4.43
C GLY A 81 -26.15 20.23 -5.36
N LEU A 82 -27.45 20.25 -5.02
CA LEU A 82 -28.53 19.72 -5.86
C LEU A 82 -28.63 20.42 -7.21
N ASP A 83 -28.52 21.75 -7.27
CA ASP A 83 -28.52 22.50 -8.53
C ASP A 83 -27.35 22.07 -9.42
N ALA A 84 -26.14 21.99 -8.86
CA ALA A 84 -24.95 21.56 -9.60
C ALA A 84 -25.06 20.10 -10.06
N ALA A 85 -25.48 19.20 -9.16
CA ALA A 85 -25.66 17.78 -9.44
C ALA A 85 -26.74 17.56 -10.51
N SER A 86 -27.90 18.19 -10.40
CA SER A 86 -28.98 18.14 -11.39
C SER A 86 -28.51 18.65 -12.76
N ARG A 87 -27.71 19.73 -12.77
CA ARG A 87 -27.23 20.35 -14.01
C ARG A 87 -26.15 19.55 -14.73
N TYR A 88 -25.19 19.00 -14.00
CA TYR A 88 -23.98 18.40 -14.58
C TYR A 88 -24.00 16.88 -14.54
N ALA A 89 -24.70 16.30 -13.57
CA ALA A 89 -24.74 14.86 -13.33
C ALA A 89 -26.20 14.38 -13.13
N GLY A 90 -27.18 15.04 -13.77
CA GLY A 90 -28.62 14.86 -13.51
C GLY A 90 -29.16 13.45 -13.72
N ALA A 91 -28.45 12.60 -14.47
CA ALA A 91 -28.77 11.17 -14.52
C ALA A 91 -28.71 10.53 -13.12
N TYR A 92 -27.72 10.91 -12.31
CA TYR A 92 -27.37 10.32 -11.02
C TYR A 92 -27.86 11.11 -9.80
N ALA A 93 -28.60 12.21 -10.02
CA ALA A 93 -29.11 13.07 -8.95
C ALA A 93 -30.65 13.16 -9.02
N PRO A 94 -31.35 13.39 -7.90
CA PRO A 94 -32.77 13.75 -7.93
C PRO A 94 -33.00 14.95 -8.84
N GLU A 95 -34.12 14.96 -9.58
CA GLU A 95 -34.53 16.21 -10.22
C GLU A 95 -34.72 17.33 -9.18
N TYR A 96 -34.16 18.51 -9.46
CA TYR A 96 -34.21 19.66 -8.56
C TYR A 96 -35.18 20.72 -9.10
N TYR A 97 -36.24 21.01 -8.34
CA TYR A 97 -37.29 21.98 -8.71
C TYR A 97 -37.11 23.35 -8.04
N GLY A 98 -36.03 23.55 -7.28
CA GLY A 98 -35.60 24.85 -6.78
C GLY A 98 -35.67 25.00 -5.27
N LEU A 99 -35.09 26.12 -4.83
CA LEU A 99 -35.06 26.58 -3.44
C LEU A 99 -36.02 27.76 -3.29
N ASP A 100 -36.91 27.70 -2.30
CA ASP A 100 -37.57 28.89 -1.77
C ASP A 100 -36.79 29.35 -0.53
N ALA A 101 -35.93 30.34 -0.74
CA ALA A 101 -35.03 30.89 0.25
C ALA A 101 -35.76 31.59 1.42
N GLU A 102 -36.96 32.14 1.16
CA GLU A 102 -37.75 32.82 2.19
C GLU A 102 -38.34 31.81 3.17
N ARG A 103 -38.82 30.67 2.65
CA ARG A 103 -39.39 29.59 3.45
C ARG A 103 -38.38 28.51 3.85
N ARG A 104 -37.16 28.56 3.29
CA ARG A 104 -36.05 27.61 3.49
C ARG A 104 -36.44 26.18 3.19
N LEU A 105 -36.97 26.00 2.00
CA LEU A 105 -37.37 24.70 1.51
C LEU A 105 -36.71 24.40 0.17
N ILE A 106 -36.34 23.14 0.01
CA ILE A 106 -35.92 22.53 -1.24
C ILE A 106 -37.08 21.67 -1.75
N VAL A 107 -37.30 21.72 -3.06
CA VAL A 107 -38.23 20.81 -3.74
C VAL A 107 -37.44 19.96 -4.72
N GLU A 108 -37.57 18.64 -4.61
CA GLU A 108 -36.86 17.66 -5.42
C GLU A 108 -37.73 16.44 -5.78
N GLU A 109 -37.21 15.57 -6.63
CA GLU A 109 -37.82 14.29 -7.04
C GLU A 109 -38.13 13.41 -5.82
N ASP A 110 -39.34 12.84 -5.79
CA ASP A 110 -39.67 11.80 -4.82
C ASP A 110 -39.00 10.47 -5.21
N LEU A 111 -38.10 9.98 -4.36
CA LEU A 111 -37.37 8.73 -4.54
C LEU A 111 -37.92 7.59 -3.66
N SER A 112 -39.21 7.64 -3.27
CA SER A 112 -39.84 6.61 -2.44
C SER A 112 -39.84 5.20 -3.03
N ASP A 113 -39.68 5.06 -4.35
CA ASP A 113 -39.53 3.77 -5.05
C ASP A 113 -38.08 3.26 -5.09
N TRP A 114 -37.12 4.04 -4.58
CA TRP A 114 -35.71 3.67 -4.44
C TRP A 114 -35.39 3.21 -3.01
N GLN A 115 -34.29 2.47 -2.87
CA GLN A 115 -33.80 2.01 -1.57
C GLN A 115 -32.50 2.72 -1.20
N VAL A 116 -32.36 3.19 0.05
CA VAL A 116 -31.06 3.69 0.55
C VAL A 116 -30.03 2.55 0.54
N TRP A 117 -28.82 2.83 0.06
CA TRP A 117 -27.83 1.78 -0.25
C TRP A 117 -27.32 1.04 0.99
N ARG A 118 -27.02 1.73 2.10
CA ARG A 118 -26.50 1.07 3.31
C ARG A 118 -27.42 -0.03 3.86
N PRO A 119 -28.75 0.20 4.06
CA PRO A 119 -29.66 -0.90 4.40
C PRO A 119 -29.65 -2.05 3.39
N ALA A 120 -29.50 -1.78 2.08
CA ALA A 120 -29.41 -2.82 1.06
C ALA A 120 -28.13 -3.66 1.23
N LEU A 121 -26.97 -3.01 1.44
CA LEU A 121 -25.69 -3.67 1.72
C LEU A 121 -25.76 -4.51 3.01
N SER A 122 -26.26 -3.93 4.09
CA SER A 122 -26.44 -4.63 5.38
C SER A 122 -27.39 -5.84 5.29
N ALA A 123 -28.29 -5.85 4.29
CA ALA A 123 -29.20 -6.95 3.98
C ALA A 123 -28.62 -7.97 2.99
N GLY A 124 -27.36 -7.84 2.57
CA GLY A 124 -26.72 -8.77 1.64
C GLY A 124 -27.14 -8.59 0.18
N LYS A 125 -27.70 -7.43 -0.19
CA LYS A 125 -28.18 -7.19 -1.56
C LYS A 125 -27.06 -6.71 -2.47
N ILE A 126 -26.87 -7.43 -3.57
CA ILE A 126 -26.01 -7.01 -4.68
C ILE A 126 -26.76 -5.95 -5.49
N THR A 127 -26.09 -4.82 -5.75
CA THR A 127 -26.63 -3.68 -6.52
C THR A 127 -25.68 -3.38 -7.67
N PRO A 128 -25.78 -4.13 -8.78
CA PRO A 128 -24.84 -4.03 -9.89
C PRO A 128 -24.77 -2.60 -10.43
N LEU A 129 -23.58 -2.18 -10.86
CA LEU A 129 -23.33 -0.88 -11.49
C LEU A 129 -23.50 0.34 -10.56
N ALA A 130 -24.04 0.19 -9.35
CA ALA A 130 -24.22 1.29 -8.42
C ALA A 130 -22.89 2.00 -8.09
N ALA A 131 -21.85 1.23 -7.72
CA ALA A 131 -20.53 1.80 -7.44
C ALA A 131 -19.93 2.52 -8.64
N ARG A 132 -20.04 1.94 -9.84
CA ARG A 132 -19.57 2.55 -11.09
C ARG A 132 -20.27 3.86 -11.38
N ASP A 133 -21.60 3.89 -11.26
CA ASP A 133 -22.40 5.09 -11.50
C ASP A 133 -22.12 6.18 -10.46
N THR A 134 -21.89 5.82 -9.19
CA THR A 134 -21.39 6.78 -8.19
C THR A 134 -20.03 7.35 -8.58
N GLY A 135 -19.12 6.52 -9.12
CA GLY A 135 -17.85 7.00 -9.66
C GLY A 135 -18.01 7.99 -10.82
N ARG A 136 -18.91 7.68 -11.77
CA ARG A 136 -19.25 8.56 -12.89
C ARG A 136 -19.84 9.90 -12.42
N PHE A 137 -20.73 9.86 -11.42
CA PHE A 137 -21.26 11.06 -10.79
C PHE A 137 -20.16 11.97 -10.24
N VAL A 138 -19.22 11.41 -9.46
CA VAL A 138 -18.10 12.19 -8.90
C VAL A 138 -17.26 12.80 -10.02
N ALA A 139 -17.02 12.07 -11.13
CA ALA A 139 -16.28 12.58 -12.27
C ALA A 139 -16.98 13.73 -13.00
N GLU A 140 -18.29 13.60 -13.25
CA GLU A 140 -19.10 14.64 -13.89
C GLU A 140 -19.12 15.91 -13.04
N LEU A 141 -19.41 15.79 -11.74
CA LEU A 141 -19.43 16.93 -10.83
C LEU A 141 -18.04 17.58 -10.72
N ALA A 142 -16.99 16.78 -10.55
CA ALA A 142 -15.62 17.27 -10.45
C ALA A 142 -15.17 18.00 -11.72
N TYR A 143 -15.38 17.41 -12.89
CA TYR A 143 -14.98 18.04 -14.15
C TYR A 143 -15.73 19.35 -14.38
N HIS A 144 -17.06 19.32 -14.25
CA HIS A 144 -17.91 20.46 -14.57
C HIS A 144 -17.87 21.58 -13.54
N THR A 145 -17.28 21.39 -12.36
CA THR A 145 -17.14 22.45 -11.34
C THR A 145 -15.68 22.84 -11.08
N SER A 146 -14.71 22.20 -11.72
CA SER A 146 -13.29 22.51 -11.57
C SER A 146 -12.73 23.37 -12.71
N TYR A 147 -11.46 23.72 -12.58
CA TYR A 147 -10.67 24.38 -13.62
C TYR A 147 -10.49 23.54 -14.90
N PHE A 148 -10.91 22.27 -14.91
CA PHE A 148 -10.91 21.45 -16.13
C PHE A 148 -12.10 21.80 -17.05
N GLY A 149 -13.28 22.01 -16.48
CA GLY A 149 -14.52 22.26 -17.22
C GLY A 149 -15.00 23.72 -17.24
N GLN A 150 -14.50 24.57 -16.34
CA GLN A 150 -14.91 25.98 -16.23
C GLN A 150 -13.75 26.97 -16.30
N SER A 151 -14.08 28.26 -16.49
CA SER A 151 -13.09 29.34 -16.43
C SER A 151 -12.61 29.59 -15.00
N GLU A 152 -11.39 30.09 -14.83
CA GLU A 152 -10.82 30.34 -13.51
C GLU A 152 -11.66 31.34 -12.70
N GLN A 153 -12.26 32.32 -13.37
CA GLN A 153 -13.11 33.32 -12.72
C GLN A 153 -14.45 32.75 -12.26
N ASP A 154 -15.01 31.77 -12.98
CA ASP A 154 -16.26 31.13 -12.59
C ASP A 154 -16.03 30.20 -11.40
N VAL A 155 -14.95 29.39 -11.43
CA VAL A 155 -14.55 28.52 -10.31
C VAL A 155 -14.31 29.34 -9.04
N GLN A 156 -13.56 30.44 -9.13
CA GLN A 156 -13.30 31.31 -7.97
C GLN A 156 -14.58 31.94 -7.39
N ARG A 157 -15.53 32.34 -8.25
CA ARG A 157 -16.82 32.88 -7.80
C ARG A 157 -17.69 31.81 -7.16
N ALA A 158 -17.74 30.63 -7.75
CA ALA A 158 -18.51 29.51 -7.24
C ALA A 158 -17.93 29.01 -5.90
N ALA A 159 -16.61 28.91 -5.77
CA ALA A 159 -15.93 28.56 -4.52
C ALA A 159 -16.26 29.56 -3.39
N ALA A 160 -16.24 30.87 -3.69
CA ALA A 160 -16.59 31.90 -2.70
C ALA A 160 -18.05 31.80 -2.24
N GLN A 161 -18.97 31.37 -3.12
CA GLN A 161 -20.40 31.19 -2.79
C GLN A 161 -20.68 29.88 -2.05
N ALA A 162 -19.81 28.89 -2.21
CA ALA A 162 -19.96 27.54 -1.66
C ALA A 162 -19.26 27.36 -0.30
N ALA A 163 -18.61 28.39 0.25
CA ALA A 163 -17.98 28.32 1.57
C ALA A 163 -18.99 27.85 2.64
N ASN A 164 -18.58 26.87 3.45
CA ASN A 164 -19.45 26.19 4.40
C ASN A 164 -18.72 25.91 5.74
N PRO A 165 -18.22 26.97 6.42
CA PRO A 165 -17.23 26.83 7.48
C PRO A 165 -17.71 26.01 8.69
N GLU A 166 -19.01 26.03 8.98
CA GLU A 166 -19.59 25.35 10.15
C GLU A 166 -19.65 23.83 9.95
N LEU A 167 -20.06 23.38 8.76
CA LEU A 167 -20.10 21.96 8.42
C LEU A 167 -18.70 21.44 8.06
N GLU A 168 -17.85 22.27 7.44
CA GLU A 168 -16.43 21.98 7.25
C GLU A 168 -15.74 21.72 8.60
N GLN A 169 -15.98 22.55 9.63
CA GLN A 169 -15.42 22.35 10.97
C GLN A 169 -15.86 21.02 11.60
N ILE A 170 -17.12 20.62 11.43
CA ILE A 170 -17.61 19.31 11.90
C ILE A 170 -16.80 18.19 11.27
N THR A 171 -16.53 18.26 9.96
CA THR A 171 -15.70 17.28 9.26
C THR A 171 -14.24 17.32 9.72
N GLU A 172 -13.66 18.50 9.89
CA GLU A 172 -12.30 18.69 10.42
C GLU A 172 -12.09 18.03 11.78
N ASP A 173 -13.04 18.23 12.68
CA ASP A 173 -12.96 17.74 14.04
C ASP A 173 -13.22 16.24 14.08
N LEU A 174 -14.35 15.80 13.52
CA LEU A 174 -14.79 14.41 13.64
C LEU A 174 -13.95 13.45 12.80
N ILE A 175 -13.56 13.82 11.57
CA ILE A 175 -12.79 12.92 10.70
C ILE A 175 -11.31 12.98 11.01
N PHE A 176 -10.74 14.18 11.13
CA PHE A 176 -9.29 14.38 11.06
C PHE A 176 -8.62 14.67 12.40
N THR A 177 -9.39 14.87 13.47
CA THR A 177 -8.82 15.35 14.74
C THR A 177 -9.18 14.43 15.89
N GLU A 178 -10.44 14.40 16.29
CA GLU A 178 -10.89 13.78 17.52
C GLU A 178 -10.53 12.29 17.63
N PRO A 179 -10.70 11.44 16.60
CA PRO A 179 -10.45 9.99 16.74
C PRO A 179 -8.99 9.63 17.10
N TYR A 180 -8.04 10.52 16.82
CA TYR A 180 -6.60 10.28 16.99
C TYR A 180 -6.04 10.77 18.33
N TYR A 181 -6.92 11.29 19.20
CA TYR A 181 -6.63 11.71 20.56
C TYR A 181 -7.64 11.11 21.55
N GLU A 182 -7.36 11.26 22.85
CA GLU A 182 -8.41 11.10 23.85
C GLU A 182 -9.36 12.28 23.73
N HIS A 183 -10.62 11.99 23.39
CA HIS A 183 -11.66 13.00 23.22
C HIS A 183 -12.97 12.46 23.78
N VAL A 184 -13.80 13.34 24.35
CA VAL A 184 -15.08 12.97 24.98
C VAL A 184 -16.10 12.39 24.01
N HIS A 185 -15.96 12.71 22.72
CA HIS A 185 -16.81 12.21 21.66
C HIS A 185 -16.46 10.78 21.20
N ASN A 186 -15.27 10.29 21.53
CA ASN A 186 -14.85 8.97 21.12
C ASN A 186 -15.42 7.91 22.08
N SER A 187 -15.95 6.82 21.54
CA SER A 187 -16.49 5.71 22.33
C SER A 187 -16.30 4.36 21.64
N TRP A 188 -15.92 3.34 22.39
CA TRP A 188 -15.74 1.96 21.92
C TRP A 188 -15.82 0.97 23.10
N ASP A 189 -15.94 -0.32 22.80
CA ASP A 189 -15.95 -1.38 23.81
C ASP A 189 -14.52 -1.69 24.28
N ALA A 190 -14.32 -1.87 25.59
CA ALA A 190 -12.98 -2.10 26.16
C ALA A 190 -12.24 -3.31 25.54
N ASN A 191 -12.98 -4.26 24.97
CA ASN A 191 -12.42 -5.43 24.27
C ASN A 191 -11.56 -5.05 23.06
N VAL A 192 -11.64 -3.84 22.53
CA VAL A 192 -10.86 -3.38 21.36
C VAL A 192 -9.88 -2.24 21.71
N ASP A 193 -9.62 -1.99 23.00
CA ASP A 193 -8.68 -0.96 23.48
C ASP A 193 -7.31 -1.04 22.80
N ASP A 194 -6.82 -2.25 22.55
CA ASP A 194 -5.55 -2.49 21.86
C ASP A 194 -5.57 -2.03 20.39
N ALA A 195 -6.69 -2.25 19.70
CA ALA A 195 -6.87 -1.82 18.32
C ALA A 195 -6.99 -0.29 18.21
N VAL A 196 -7.70 0.35 19.14
CA VAL A 196 -7.81 1.82 19.21
C VAL A 196 -6.46 2.45 19.56
N SER A 197 -5.76 1.90 20.54
CA SER A 197 -4.43 2.38 20.96
C SER A 197 -3.42 2.31 19.81
N ALA A 198 -3.55 1.31 18.93
CA ALA A 198 -2.67 1.15 17.76
C ALA A 198 -2.79 2.31 16.75
N LEU A 199 -3.91 3.04 16.70
CA LEU A 199 -4.11 4.20 15.84
C LEU A 199 -3.51 5.50 16.42
N ARG A 200 -3.29 5.55 17.74
CA ARG A 200 -2.83 6.76 18.44
C ARG A 200 -1.31 6.85 18.47
N ASN A 201 -0.70 6.82 17.30
CA ASN A 201 0.73 6.95 17.12
C ASN A 201 1.09 8.13 16.20
N ASP A 202 2.33 8.61 16.26
CA ASP A 202 2.75 9.81 15.53
C ASP A 202 2.79 9.62 14.00
N GLU A 203 2.99 8.39 13.52
CA GLU A 203 2.98 8.07 12.09
C GLU A 203 1.57 8.23 11.52
N VAL A 204 0.56 7.59 12.13
CA VAL A 204 -0.85 7.75 11.74
C VAL A 204 -1.28 9.21 11.83
N ARG A 205 -0.92 9.92 12.91
CA ARG A 205 -1.23 11.35 13.06
C ARG A 205 -0.58 12.20 11.98
N THR A 206 0.66 11.90 11.59
CA THR A 206 1.34 12.61 10.50
C THR A 206 0.61 12.43 9.18
N GLN A 207 0.17 11.20 8.89
CA GLN A 207 -0.55 10.90 7.66
C GLN A 207 -1.95 11.55 7.65
N VAL A 208 -2.68 11.50 8.75
CA VAL A 208 -3.95 12.22 8.91
C VAL A 208 -3.76 13.73 8.82
N ALA A 209 -2.69 14.28 9.37
CA ALA A 209 -2.40 15.72 9.26
C ALA A 209 -2.19 16.16 7.80
N LYS A 210 -1.56 15.33 6.95
CA LYS A 210 -1.46 15.60 5.51
C LYS A 210 -2.83 15.65 4.85
N LEU A 211 -3.70 14.68 5.17
CA LEU A 211 -5.06 14.62 4.65
C LEU A 211 -5.93 15.79 5.16
N LYS A 212 -5.79 16.16 6.43
CA LYS A 212 -6.43 17.36 7.00
C LYS A 212 -5.96 18.61 6.27
N TYR A 213 -4.66 18.76 6.04
CA TYR A 213 -4.11 19.91 5.32
C TYR A 213 -4.60 19.96 3.87
N GLU A 214 -4.68 18.81 3.20
CA GLU A 214 -5.30 18.69 1.88
C GLU A 214 -6.76 19.15 1.89
N PHE A 215 -7.57 18.65 2.82
CA PHE A 215 -8.98 19.04 2.99
C PHE A 215 -9.14 20.55 3.22
N LEU A 216 -8.29 21.13 4.07
CA LEU A 216 -8.32 22.56 4.42
C LEU A 216 -7.89 23.50 3.30
N THR A 217 -7.09 23.03 2.33
CA THR A 217 -6.38 23.93 1.40
C THR A 217 -6.63 23.64 -0.08
N ASN A 218 -7.10 22.45 -0.44
CA ASN A 218 -7.31 22.07 -1.83
C ASN A 218 -8.77 22.22 -2.25
N GLY A 219 -9.17 23.42 -2.66
CA GLY A 219 -10.49 23.69 -3.25
C GLY A 219 -10.51 23.56 -4.77
N GLU A 220 -10.45 22.33 -5.29
CA GLU A 220 -10.29 22.06 -6.73
C GLU A 220 -11.61 21.85 -7.49
N ALA A 221 -12.67 21.39 -6.81
CA ALA A 221 -14.00 21.20 -7.38
C ALA A 221 -15.08 21.29 -6.28
N LEU A 222 -16.34 21.46 -6.67
CA LEU A 222 -17.46 21.26 -5.75
C LEU A 222 -17.56 19.76 -5.43
N ILE A 223 -17.45 19.42 -4.16
CA ILE A 223 -17.64 18.07 -3.66
C ILE A 223 -18.99 17.93 -2.96
N HIS A 224 -19.49 16.71 -2.81
CA HIS A 224 -20.66 16.42 -1.96
C HIS A 224 -20.33 16.65 -0.48
N GLY A 225 -19.14 16.26 -0.03
CA GLY A 225 -18.65 16.51 1.33
C GLY A 225 -19.14 15.54 2.42
N ASP A 226 -20.03 14.59 2.09
CA ASP A 226 -20.40 13.46 2.97
C ASP A 226 -20.97 12.28 2.13
N LEU A 227 -20.29 11.92 1.04
CA LEU A 227 -20.74 10.89 0.08
C LEU A 227 -20.62 9.46 0.63
N HIS A 228 -21.40 9.15 1.66
CA HIS A 228 -21.49 7.82 2.23
C HIS A 228 -22.70 7.03 1.70
N THR A 229 -22.76 5.73 1.96
CA THR A 229 -23.83 4.83 1.46
C THR A 229 -25.24 5.12 2.02
N ASN A 230 -25.40 6.05 2.96
CA ASN A 230 -26.72 6.58 3.36
C ASN A 230 -27.20 7.75 2.49
N SER A 231 -26.31 8.39 1.73
CA SER A 231 -26.60 9.54 0.85
C SER A 231 -26.80 9.09 -0.60
N ILE A 232 -27.02 7.79 -0.79
CA ILE A 232 -27.14 7.15 -2.11
C ILE A 232 -28.36 6.24 -2.09
N PHE A 233 -29.31 6.56 -2.95
CA PHE A 233 -30.38 5.65 -3.34
C PHE A 233 -29.91 4.73 -4.46
N VAL A 234 -30.33 3.47 -4.42
CA VAL A 234 -30.04 2.43 -5.41
C VAL A 234 -31.35 1.78 -5.87
N ARG A 235 -31.37 1.33 -7.13
CA ARG A 235 -32.45 0.49 -7.66
C ARG A 235 -32.13 -0.98 -7.43
N ASP A 236 -33.03 -1.67 -6.75
CA ASP A 236 -33.06 -3.14 -6.72
C ASP A 236 -33.98 -3.60 -7.84
N ASP A 237 -33.41 -3.91 -9.00
CA ASP A 237 -34.18 -4.43 -10.13
C ASP A 237 -34.32 -5.97 -10.09
N GLY A 238 -33.82 -6.61 -9.03
CA GLY A 238 -33.84 -8.07 -8.83
C GLY A 238 -33.09 -8.87 -9.88
N ARG A 239 -32.33 -8.21 -10.78
CA ARG A 239 -31.57 -8.86 -11.85
C ARG A 239 -30.13 -9.08 -11.42
N ASP A 240 -29.55 -10.16 -11.90
CA ASP A 240 -28.12 -10.41 -11.80
C ASP A 240 -27.33 -9.36 -12.62
N ALA A 241 -26.09 -9.05 -12.22
CA ALA A 241 -25.21 -8.08 -12.86
C ALA A 241 -25.04 -8.32 -14.38
N ALA A 242 -25.08 -9.57 -14.82
CA ALA A 242 -25.02 -9.92 -16.25
C ALA A 242 -26.30 -9.57 -17.03
N GLN A 243 -27.41 -9.32 -16.34
CA GLN A 243 -28.73 -9.04 -16.90
C GLN A 243 -29.20 -7.60 -16.64
N THR A 244 -28.51 -6.87 -15.76
CA THR A 244 -28.72 -5.43 -15.56
C THR A 244 -28.27 -4.67 -16.82
N PRO A 245 -29.19 -3.97 -17.53
CA PRO A 245 -28.83 -3.22 -18.72
C PRO A 245 -27.91 -2.05 -18.34
N ASP A 246 -26.90 -1.79 -19.16
CA ASP A 246 -26.02 -0.61 -19.03
C ASP A 246 -26.70 0.68 -19.55
N GLU A 247 -28.01 0.80 -19.32
CA GLU A 247 -28.85 1.91 -19.78
C GLU A 247 -29.64 2.48 -18.60
N GLY A 248 -29.56 3.80 -18.42
CA GLY A 248 -30.15 4.50 -17.28
C GLY A 248 -29.22 4.56 -16.07
N ALA A 249 -29.55 5.42 -15.11
CA ALA A 249 -28.80 5.52 -13.86
C ALA A 249 -29.27 4.48 -12.84
N HIS A 250 -28.32 3.87 -12.15
CA HIS A 250 -28.57 2.88 -11.09
C HIS A 250 -28.50 3.49 -9.68
N VAL A 251 -28.16 4.77 -9.59
CA VAL A 251 -28.07 5.54 -8.34
C VAL A 251 -28.77 6.88 -8.43
N LYS A 252 -29.21 7.39 -7.28
CA LYS A 252 -29.61 8.78 -7.06
C LYS A 252 -28.93 9.30 -5.80
N ILE A 253 -28.09 10.32 -5.94
CA ILE A 253 -27.25 10.87 -4.87
C ILE A 253 -27.89 12.16 -4.36
N PHE A 254 -28.08 12.26 -3.04
CA PHE A 254 -28.85 13.32 -2.38
C PHE A 254 -28.15 13.80 -1.10
N ASP A 255 -28.70 14.81 -0.43
CA ASP A 255 -28.22 15.33 0.87
C ASP A 255 -26.84 16.03 0.80
N TYR A 256 -26.74 17.05 -0.05
CA TYR A 256 -25.51 17.81 -0.33
C TYR A 256 -25.16 18.88 0.71
N GLU A 257 -25.63 18.74 1.95
CA GLU A 257 -25.53 19.81 2.95
C GLU A 257 -24.08 20.16 3.32
N PHE A 258 -23.15 19.20 3.25
CA PHE A 258 -21.71 19.38 3.47
C PHE A 258 -20.96 19.90 2.24
N GLY A 259 -21.65 20.19 1.12
CA GLY A 259 -21.02 20.56 -0.13
C GLY A 259 -20.24 21.88 -0.04
N PHE A 260 -18.97 21.84 -0.44
CA PHE A 260 -18.09 23.00 -0.58
C PHE A 260 -17.05 22.73 -1.68
N TYR A 261 -16.19 23.71 -1.98
CA TYR A 261 -15.07 23.49 -2.90
C TYR A 261 -13.91 22.84 -2.17
N GLY A 262 -13.70 21.55 -2.40
CA GLY A 262 -12.73 20.72 -1.70
C GLY A 262 -11.99 19.74 -2.63
N PRO A 263 -11.23 18.79 -2.05
CA PRO A 263 -10.49 17.80 -2.83
C PRO A 263 -11.42 16.71 -3.35
N VAL A 264 -11.39 16.43 -4.66
CA VAL A 264 -12.26 15.42 -5.31
C VAL A 264 -12.05 14.03 -4.70
N ALA A 265 -10.82 13.75 -4.26
CA ALA A 265 -10.46 12.53 -3.57
C ALA A 265 -11.29 12.27 -2.29
N PHE A 266 -11.81 13.32 -1.65
CA PHE A 266 -12.56 13.19 -0.41
C PHE A 266 -13.85 12.41 -0.59
N ASP A 267 -14.68 12.74 -1.59
CA ASP A 267 -15.95 12.04 -1.85
C ASP A 267 -15.73 10.55 -2.14
N ILE A 268 -14.74 10.22 -2.96
CA ILE A 268 -14.36 8.82 -3.25
C ILE A 268 -13.88 8.12 -1.96
N GLY A 269 -13.10 8.83 -1.15
CA GLY A 269 -12.61 8.32 0.12
C GLY A 269 -13.72 8.02 1.12
N ILE A 270 -14.67 8.94 1.31
CA ILE A 270 -15.82 8.72 2.21
C ILE A 270 -16.64 7.51 1.73
N LEU A 271 -16.88 7.39 0.43
CA LEU A 271 -17.54 6.22 -0.16
C LEU A 271 -16.77 4.92 0.17
N TRP A 272 -15.45 4.91 -0.04
CA TRP A 272 -14.60 3.74 0.17
C TRP A 272 -14.44 3.35 1.65
N GLY A 273 -14.43 4.31 2.56
CA GLY A 273 -14.48 4.04 4.00
C GLY A 273 -15.77 3.31 4.38
N ASN A 274 -16.88 3.62 3.71
CA ASN A 274 -18.16 2.95 3.91
C ASN A 274 -18.23 1.57 3.24
N PHE A 275 -17.55 1.36 2.11
CA PHE A 275 -17.35 0.01 1.55
C PHE A 275 -16.52 -0.87 2.50
N LEU A 276 -15.45 -0.32 3.09
CA LEU A 276 -14.63 -1.03 4.09
C LEU A 276 -15.48 -1.49 5.27
N ILE A 277 -16.37 -0.64 5.76
CA ILE A 277 -17.27 -0.96 6.88
C ILE A 277 -18.24 -2.09 6.50
N ALA A 278 -18.86 -2.03 5.32
CA ALA A 278 -19.75 -3.09 4.83
C ALA A 278 -19.01 -4.43 4.67
N GLN A 279 -17.78 -4.40 4.15
CA GLN A 279 -16.91 -5.59 4.04
C GLN A 279 -16.54 -6.14 5.41
N ALA A 280 -16.20 -5.28 6.37
CA ALA A 280 -15.82 -5.70 7.71
C ALA A 280 -16.99 -6.39 8.45
N ARG A 281 -18.22 -5.90 8.25
CA ARG A 281 -19.44 -6.57 8.72
C ARG A 281 -19.53 -7.98 8.12
N GLU A 282 -19.44 -8.10 6.81
CA GLU A 282 -19.55 -9.39 6.12
C GLU A 282 -18.45 -10.36 6.56
N PHE A 283 -17.20 -9.92 6.63
CA PHE A 283 -16.10 -10.75 7.16
C PHE A 283 -16.35 -11.23 8.60
N ALA A 284 -16.96 -10.38 9.44
CA ALA A 284 -17.24 -10.71 10.83
C ALA A 284 -18.36 -11.74 10.98
N THR A 285 -19.40 -11.66 10.16
CA THR A 285 -20.59 -12.55 10.19
C THR A 285 -20.39 -13.85 9.41
N LEU A 286 -19.33 -13.98 8.60
CA LEU A 286 -19.01 -15.23 7.92
C LEU A 286 -18.94 -16.43 8.88
N PRO A 287 -19.52 -17.60 8.55
CA PRO A 287 -19.36 -18.83 9.30
C PRO A 287 -17.89 -19.26 9.44
N ALA A 288 -17.50 -19.82 10.59
CA ALA A 288 -16.10 -20.10 10.91
C ALA A 288 -15.35 -21.00 9.91
N ASP A 289 -16.05 -21.96 9.31
CA ASP A 289 -15.56 -22.84 8.25
C ASP A 289 -15.29 -22.09 6.93
N ARG A 290 -15.98 -20.98 6.69
CA ARG A 290 -15.84 -20.12 5.51
C ARG A 290 -14.91 -18.90 5.71
N ARG A 291 -14.28 -18.77 6.88
CA ARG A 291 -13.34 -17.67 7.22
C ARG A 291 -11.93 -17.86 6.65
N HIS A 292 -11.73 -18.76 5.69
CA HIS A 292 -10.43 -19.06 5.09
C HIS A 292 -10.35 -18.53 3.66
N ALA A 293 -9.15 -18.09 3.25
CA ALA A 293 -8.89 -17.50 1.95
C ALA A 293 -9.40 -18.39 0.78
N GLY A 294 -10.37 -17.89 0.02
CA GLY A 294 -10.92 -18.52 -1.18
C GLY A 294 -12.30 -19.18 -1.01
N ALA A 295 -12.98 -19.01 0.12
CA ALA A 295 -14.31 -19.58 0.41
C ALA A 295 -15.38 -18.54 0.81
N GLU A 296 -15.07 -17.24 0.68
CA GLU A 296 -15.81 -16.12 1.29
C GLU A 296 -17.19 -15.82 0.68
N GLY A 297 -17.55 -16.41 -0.46
CA GLY A 297 -18.89 -16.29 -1.05
C GLY A 297 -19.06 -15.08 -1.97
N GLU A 298 -20.08 -15.15 -2.82
CA GLU A 298 -20.32 -14.22 -3.94
C GLU A 298 -20.52 -12.77 -3.49
N PHE A 299 -21.26 -12.55 -2.39
CA PHE A 299 -21.56 -11.21 -1.90
C PHE A 299 -20.29 -10.47 -1.41
N LEU A 300 -19.39 -11.15 -0.69
CA LEU A 300 -18.15 -10.53 -0.23
C LEU A 300 -17.19 -10.24 -1.38
N GLU A 301 -17.10 -11.13 -2.37
CA GLU A 301 -16.30 -10.86 -3.57
C GLU A 301 -16.82 -9.64 -4.35
N TRP A 302 -18.15 -9.49 -4.44
CA TRP A 302 -18.76 -8.29 -5.00
C TRP A 302 -18.51 -7.04 -4.14
N LEU A 303 -18.61 -7.13 -2.81
CA LEU A 303 -18.27 -5.99 -1.94
C LEU A 303 -16.81 -5.52 -2.14
N LEU A 304 -15.90 -6.47 -2.34
CA LEU A 304 -14.47 -6.17 -2.59
C LEU A 304 -14.24 -5.58 -4.00
N SER A 305 -15.09 -5.85 -4.99
CA SER A 305 -14.98 -5.26 -6.33
C SER A 305 -15.44 -3.80 -6.38
N LEU A 306 -16.21 -3.31 -5.39
CA LEU A 306 -16.77 -1.94 -5.39
C LEU A 306 -15.70 -0.84 -5.49
N TYR A 307 -14.50 -1.06 -4.95
CA TYR A 307 -13.38 -0.12 -5.10
C TYR A 307 -12.96 0.05 -6.56
N GLU A 308 -12.80 -1.06 -7.28
CA GLU A 308 -12.44 -1.04 -8.70
C GLU A 308 -13.59 -0.55 -9.57
N GLU A 309 -14.82 -0.94 -9.27
CA GLU A 309 -16.00 -0.51 -10.03
C GLU A 309 -16.19 1.01 -9.95
N SER A 310 -16.17 1.58 -8.75
CA SER A 310 -16.28 3.02 -8.55
C SER A 310 -15.07 3.77 -9.13
N TRP A 311 -13.85 3.26 -8.96
CA TRP A 311 -12.67 3.90 -9.54
C TRP A 311 -12.70 3.89 -11.07
N ARG A 312 -13.04 2.75 -11.69
CA ARG A 312 -13.15 2.66 -13.17
C ARG A 312 -14.24 3.58 -13.71
N GLY A 313 -15.36 3.70 -12.99
CA GLY A 313 -16.42 4.66 -13.29
C GLY A 313 -15.90 6.10 -13.28
N PHE A 314 -15.20 6.49 -12.22
CA PHE A 314 -14.61 7.81 -12.07
C PHE A 314 -13.51 8.09 -13.11
N GLU A 315 -12.48 7.26 -13.16
CA GLU A 315 -11.32 7.47 -14.02
C GLU A 315 -11.72 7.47 -15.51
N GLY A 316 -12.56 6.52 -15.93
CA GLY A 316 -13.01 6.43 -17.32
C GLY A 316 -13.78 7.67 -17.74
N GLU A 317 -14.71 8.12 -16.89
CA GLU A 317 -15.57 9.28 -17.19
C GLU A 317 -14.79 10.59 -17.13
N PHE A 318 -13.97 10.79 -16.10
CA PHE A 318 -13.16 11.99 -15.97
C PHE A 318 -12.18 12.15 -17.13
N ARG A 319 -11.54 11.05 -17.57
CA ARG A 319 -10.65 11.07 -18.75
C ARG A 319 -11.41 11.44 -20.02
N ARG A 320 -12.61 10.88 -20.21
CA ARG A 320 -13.47 11.19 -21.36
C ARG A 320 -13.77 12.68 -21.40
N LEU A 321 -14.18 13.26 -20.27
CA LEU A 321 -14.49 14.69 -20.15
C LEU A 321 -13.23 15.55 -20.33
N ALA A 322 -12.10 15.19 -19.74
CA ALA A 322 -10.85 15.93 -19.80
C ALA A 322 -10.32 16.14 -21.23
N THR A 323 -10.70 15.30 -22.20
CA THR A 323 -10.38 15.53 -23.63
C THR A 323 -10.99 16.81 -24.21
N HIS A 324 -12.03 17.35 -23.56
CA HIS A 324 -12.72 18.58 -23.95
C HIS A 324 -12.27 19.80 -23.14
N THR A 325 -11.24 19.67 -22.30
CA THR A 325 -10.75 20.80 -21.50
C THR A 325 -10.26 21.93 -22.42
N SER A 326 -10.70 23.15 -22.13
CA SER A 326 -10.26 24.34 -22.87
C SER A 326 -8.90 24.87 -22.36
N ASN A 327 -8.42 24.37 -21.22
CA ASN A 327 -7.17 24.77 -20.62
C ASN A 327 -5.98 24.10 -21.32
N ARG A 328 -5.34 24.83 -22.24
CA ARG A 328 -4.26 24.30 -23.10
C ARG A 328 -2.98 23.89 -22.36
N ILE A 329 -2.82 24.27 -21.10
CA ILE A 329 -1.66 23.87 -20.28
C ILE A 329 -1.92 22.51 -19.60
N PHE A 330 -3.18 22.09 -19.45
CA PHE A 330 -3.54 20.80 -18.87
C PHE A 330 -3.29 19.68 -19.88
N THR A 331 -2.03 19.28 -19.97
CA THR A 331 -1.58 18.16 -20.81
C THR A 331 -2.16 16.84 -20.31
N GLU A 332 -2.18 15.83 -21.18
CA GLU A 332 -2.56 14.46 -20.82
C GLU A 332 -1.72 13.93 -19.64
N ASP A 333 -0.42 14.24 -19.60
CA ASP A 333 0.46 13.84 -18.51
C ASP A 333 0.08 14.51 -17.18
N PHE A 334 -0.31 15.78 -17.20
CA PHE A 334 -0.84 16.45 -16.02
C PHE A 334 -2.13 15.79 -15.51
N VAL A 335 -3.07 15.47 -16.41
CA VAL A 335 -4.31 14.74 -16.05
C VAL A 335 -3.97 13.38 -15.42
N ASN A 336 -2.99 12.65 -15.98
CA ASN A 336 -2.52 11.38 -15.42
C ASN A 336 -1.97 11.54 -13.99
N GLN A 337 -1.15 12.56 -13.75
CA GLN A 337 -0.59 12.84 -12.43
C GLN A 337 -1.67 13.27 -11.43
N TRP A 338 -2.65 14.07 -11.87
CA TRP A 338 -3.78 14.49 -11.05
C TRP A 338 -4.64 13.29 -10.65
N ILE A 339 -5.07 12.44 -11.61
CA ILE A 339 -5.84 11.22 -11.35
C ILE A 339 -5.10 10.29 -10.37
N ALA A 340 -3.78 10.11 -10.56
CA ALA A 340 -2.98 9.27 -9.66
C ALA A 340 -2.89 9.85 -8.23
N ARG A 341 -2.81 11.19 -8.08
CA ARG A 341 -2.90 11.84 -6.76
C ARG A 341 -4.28 11.64 -6.15
N THR A 342 -5.34 11.82 -6.92
CA THR A 342 -6.73 11.63 -6.48
C THR A 342 -6.94 10.22 -5.93
N LEU A 343 -6.44 9.18 -6.61
CA LEU A 343 -6.49 7.79 -6.13
C LEU A 343 -5.83 7.63 -4.76
N ARG A 344 -4.57 8.09 -4.64
CA ARG A 344 -3.82 7.98 -3.39
C ARG A 344 -4.54 8.67 -2.25
N HIS A 345 -4.98 9.91 -2.44
CA HIS A 345 -5.66 10.67 -1.39
C HIS A 345 -7.02 10.06 -1.03
N ALA A 346 -7.75 9.48 -1.99
CA ALA A 346 -9.01 8.78 -1.72
C ALA A 346 -8.80 7.60 -0.78
N VAL A 347 -7.71 6.84 -0.94
CA VAL A 347 -7.34 5.77 0.00
C VAL A 347 -7.08 6.30 1.42
N GLY A 348 -6.37 7.43 1.53
CA GLY A 348 -6.12 8.07 2.81
C GLY A 348 -7.43 8.51 3.49
N PHE A 349 -8.31 9.20 2.76
CA PHE A 349 -9.62 9.62 3.26
C PHE A 349 -10.51 8.44 3.63
N ALA A 350 -10.45 7.32 2.89
CA ALA A 350 -11.16 6.08 3.25
C ALA A 350 -10.72 5.51 4.59
N GLY A 351 -9.41 5.52 4.86
CA GLY A 351 -8.88 5.14 6.18
C GLY A 351 -9.35 6.09 7.29
N ALA A 352 -9.37 7.39 7.04
CA ALA A 352 -9.84 8.36 8.04
C ALA A 352 -11.34 8.18 8.37
N GLU A 353 -12.17 8.00 7.35
CA GLU A 353 -13.61 7.76 7.52
C GLU A 353 -13.88 6.43 8.25
N GLY A 354 -13.15 5.36 7.92
CA GLY A 354 -13.25 4.08 8.62
C GLY A 354 -12.98 4.20 10.13
N VAL A 355 -11.94 4.96 10.52
CA VAL A 355 -11.65 5.25 11.94
C VAL A 355 -12.80 6.04 12.57
N ARG A 356 -13.17 7.18 11.98
CA ARG A 356 -14.23 8.08 12.49
C ARG A 356 -15.53 7.34 12.76
N ARG A 357 -16.02 6.55 11.80
CA ARG A 357 -17.31 5.84 11.91
C ARG A 357 -17.31 4.67 12.90
N THR A 358 -16.14 4.23 13.34
CA THR A 358 -16.00 3.09 14.25
C THR A 358 -15.84 3.52 15.70
N ILE A 359 -15.00 4.54 15.96
CA ILE A 359 -14.66 4.96 17.33
C ILE A 359 -15.06 6.40 17.66
N GLY A 360 -15.40 7.22 16.66
CA GLY A 360 -15.84 8.61 16.86
C GLY A 360 -17.31 8.72 17.27
N TRP A 361 -17.84 9.94 17.23
CA TRP A 361 -19.22 10.24 17.64
C TRP A 361 -20.25 9.54 16.76
N ALA A 362 -20.20 9.77 15.44
CA ALA A 362 -21.28 9.43 14.52
C ALA A 362 -21.09 8.02 13.92
N LYS A 363 -21.47 7.00 14.70
CA LYS A 363 -21.36 5.60 14.33
C LYS A 363 -22.39 5.15 13.29
N VAL A 364 -22.18 3.97 12.71
CA VAL A 364 -22.98 3.41 11.62
C VAL A 364 -23.64 2.10 12.00
N SER A 365 -24.84 1.87 11.47
CA SER A 365 -25.65 0.68 11.75
C SER A 365 -25.00 -0.62 11.31
N ASP A 366 -24.12 -0.61 10.31
CA ASP A 366 -23.38 -1.80 9.85
C ASP A 366 -22.57 -2.45 10.97
N ILE A 367 -22.06 -1.66 11.92
CA ILE A 367 -21.29 -2.13 13.08
C ILE A 367 -22.19 -2.19 14.32
N GLU A 368 -23.00 -1.15 14.57
CA GLU A 368 -23.76 -1.04 15.83
C GLU A 368 -24.90 -2.05 15.95
N THR A 369 -25.31 -2.69 14.85
CA THR A 369 -26.28 -3.80 14.89
C THR A 369 -25.65 -5.18 15.14
N LEU A 370 -24.32 -5.28 15.15
CA LEU A 370 -23.60 -6.49 15.55
C LEU A 370 -23.46 -6.55 17.07
N GLU A 371 -23.37 -7.76 17.63
CA GLU A 371 -23.17 -7.96 19.06
C GLU A 371 -21.99 -8.89 19.34
N GLY A 372 -21.41 -8.76 20.54
CA GLY A 372 -20.36 -9.65 21.03
C GLY A 372 -19.15 -9.76 20.10
N GLU A 373 -18.74 -11.00 19.82
CA GLU A 373 -17.53 -11.31 19.05
C GLU A 373 -17.59 -10.78 17.61
N GLU A 374 -18.77 -10.75 16.99
CA GLU A 374 -18.94 -10.24 15.63
C GLU A 374 -18.67 -8.73 15.58
N LYS A 375 -19.20 -7.97 16.56
CA LYS A 375 -18.92 -6.52 16.68
C LYS A 375 -17.44 -6.26 16.91
N ASP A 376 -16.84 -6.95 17.89
CA ASP A 376 -15.41 -6.82 18.21
C ASP A 376 -14.54 -7.10 16.99
N ARG A 377 -14.88 -8.14 16.22
CA ARG A 377 -14.15 -8.52 15.01
C ARG A 377 -14.31 -7.49 13.90
N ALA A 378 -15.53 -7.04 13.61
CA ALA A 378 -15.77 -6.02 12.59
C ALA A 378 -15.02 -4.73 12.91
N VAL A 379 -15.09 -4.25 14.16
CA VAL A 379 -14.34 -3.08 14.65
C VAL A 379 -12.84 -3.26 14.44
N ARG A 380 -12.28 -4.40 14.83
CA ARG A 380 -10.85 -4.69 14.64
C ARG A 380 -10.45 -4.67 13.16
N ILE A 381 -11.28 -5.21 12.27
CA ILE A 381 -11.03 -5.20 10.83
C ILE A 381 -10.99 -3.77 10.32
N VAL A 382 -12.00 -2.96 10.63
CA VAL A 382 -12.06 -1.57 10.17
C VAL A 382 -10.86 -0.79 10.68
N LEU A 383 -10.53 -0.84 11.97
CA LEU A 383 -9.43 -0.05 12.55
C LEU A 383 -8.06 -0.50 12.01
N ALA A 384 -7.81 -1.80 11.89
CA ALA A 384 -6.54 -2.30 11.37
C ALA A 384 -6.38 -2.00 9.86
N ALA A 385 -7.46 -2.13 9.08
CA ALA A 385 -7.42 -1.84 7.65
C ALA A 385 -7.22 -0.34 7.44
N SER A 386 -8.00 0.48 8.16
CA SER A 386 -7.90 1.94 8.13
C SER A 386 -6.50 2.43 8.49
N ARG A 387 -5.87 1.83 9.50
CA ARG A 387 -4.48 2.12 9.84
C ARG A 387 -3.54 1.87 8.65
N ARG A 388 -3.64 0.71 8.00
CA ARG A 388 -2.82 0.37 6.83
C ARG A 388 -3.08 1.30 5.64
N LEU A 389 -4.34 1.70 5.41
CA LEU A 389 -4.66 2.68 4.38
C LEU A 389 -4.01 4.03 4.70
N LEU A 390 -4.13 4.52 5.95
CA LEU A 390 -3.51 5.78 6.38
C LEU A 390 -1.98 5.74 6.33
N GLU A 391 -1.34 4.64 6.70
CA GLU A 391 0.13 4.50 6.67
C GLU A 391 0.66 4.31 5.24
N GLY A 392 -0.15 3.78 4.31
CA GLY A 392 0.28 3.36 2.97
C GLY A 392 -0.24 4.17 1.78
N PHE A 393 -1.17 5.12 1.96
CA PHE A 393 -1.88 5.74 0.84
C PHE A 393 -0.97 6.45 -0.18
N GLU A 394 0.17 6.99 0.24
CA GLU A 394 1.15 7.65 -0.63
C GLU A 394 1.84 6.70 -1.63
N HIS A 395 1.72 5.38 -1.41
CA HIS A 395 2.34 4.34 -2.23
C HIS A 395 1.34 3.55 -3.07
N ILE A 396 0.05 3.87 -3.00
CA ILE A 396 -1.00 3.22 -3.79
C ILE A 396 -0.81 3.55 -5.27
N VAL A 397 -0.90 2.51 -6.10
CA VAL A 397 -0.82 2.64 -7.57
C VAL A 397 -2.06 2.09 -8.27
N SER A 398 -2.90 1.33 -7.57
CA SER A 398 -4.14 0.76 -8.10
C SER A 398 -5.27 0.75 -7.06
N SER A 399 -6.52 0.94 -7.50
CA SER A 399 -7.70 0.76 -6.63
C SER A 399 -7.83 -0.68 -6.10
N SER A 400 -7.28 -1.67 -6.81
CA SER A 400 -7.24 -3.07 -6.36
C SER A 400 -6.40 -3.27 -5.10
N ASP A 401 -5.44 -2.37 -4.83
CA ASP A 401 -4.58 -2.44 -3.64
C ASP A 401 -5.42 -2.31 -2.36
N VAL A 402 -6.53 -1.56 -2.41
CA VAL A 402 -7.44 -1.36 -1.27
C VAL A 402 -8.11 -2.67 -0.89
N ALA A 403 -8.73 -3.35 -1.85
CA ALA A 403 -9.39 -4.64 -1.63
C ALA A 403 -8.40 -5.68 -1.05
N ALA A 404 -7.17 -5.72 -1.57
CA ALA A 404 -6.13 -6.61 -1.06
C ALA A 404 -5.77 -6.28 0.40
N ILE A 405 -5.58 -5.01 0.75
CA ILE A 405 -5.31 -4.57 2.12
C ILE A 405 -6.44 -4.99 3.06
N VAL A 406 -7.71 -4.80 2.67
CA VAL A 406 -8.86 -5.18 3.51
C VAL A 406 -8.89 -6.70 3.72
N ARG A 407 -8.80 -7.47 2.63
CA ARG A 407 -8.83 -8.94 2.68
C ARG A 407 -7.69 -9.52 3.53
N GLU A 408 -6.46 -9.06 3.32
CA GLU A 408 -5.29 -9.50 4.11
C GLU A 408 -5.45 -9.15 5.59
N THR A 409 -5.98 -7.95 5.88
CA THR A 409 -6.22 -7.51 7.25
C THR A 409 -7.26 -8.39 7.93
N ALA A 410 -8.38 -8.63 7.27
CA ALA A 410 -9.46 -9.46 7.79
C ALA A 410 -9.00 -10.89 8.06
N ALA A 411 -8.17 -11.46 7.18
CA ALA A 411 -7.57 -12.79 7.37
C ALA A 411 -6.60 -12.86 8.56
N SER A 412 -5.93 -11.75 8.90
CA SER A 412 -4.97 -11.69 10.02
C SER A 412 -5.61 -11.59 11.40
N ILE A 413 -6.89 -11.19 11.48
CA ILE A 413 -7.61 -11.00 12.75
C ILE A 413 -8.22 -12.34 13.16
N GLN A 414 -7.50 -13.08 14.01
CA GLN A 414 -8.01 -14.28 14.66
C GLN A 414 -8.95 -13.95 15.82
N VAL A 415 -9.99 -14.76 15.94
CA VAL A 415 -10.92 -14.76 17.08
C VAL A 415 -10.19 -15.21 18.34
N ARG A 416 -10.24 -14.41 19.41
CA ARG A 416 -9.86 -14.88 20.75
C ARG A 416 -10.93 -15.86 21.23
N SER A 417 -10.61 -17.14 21.35
CA SER A 417 -11.47 -18.10 22.06
C SER A 417 -11.53 -17.75 23.55
N SER A 418 -12.73 -17.79 24.12
CA SER A 418 -13.12 -17.37 25.47
C SER A 418 -12.56 -18.20 26.64
N ASP A 419 -11.39 -18.83 26.52
CA ASP A 419 -10.79 -19.60 27.62
C ASP A 419 -9.46 -18.99 28.04
N GLY A 420 -9.51 -18.34 29.20
CA GLY A 420 -8.42 -17.55 29.76
C GLY A 420 -7.23 -18.37 30.27
N ALA A 421 -6.03 -17.87 29.98
CA ALA A 421 -4.88 -18.00 30.86
C ALA A 421 -3.91 -16.83 30.62
N LEU A 422 -3.78 -15.99 31.65
CA LEU A 422 -2.72 -14.98 31.78
C LEU A 422 -1.39 -15.69 32.11
N SER A 423 -0.29 -15.25 31.51
CA SER A 423 1.01 -15.31 32.22
C SER A 423 1.85 -14.07 31.91
N ASP A 424 2.45 -13.58 32.99
CA ASP A 424 2.99 -12.24 33.24
C ASP A 424 4.14 -11.78 32.34
N GLY A 425 4.11 -10.51 31.94
CA GLY A 425 5.29 -9.77 31.47
C GLY A 425 5.73 -8.74 32.52
N PRO A 426 7.04 -8.52 32.77
CA PRO A 426 7.48 -7.49 33.70
C PRO A 426 7.90 -6.19 32.99
N GLY A 427 7.29 -5.07 33.42
CA GLY A 427 7.96 -3.82 33.82
C GLY A 427 8.60 -2.85 32.81
N ILE A 428 8.06 -1.62 32.76
CA ILE A 428 8.56 -0.38 32.10
C ILE A 428 9.76 0.21 32.90
N PRO A 429 10.87 0.77 32.34
CA PRO A 429 10.90 2.19 31.87
C PRO A 429 11.96 2.65 30.82
N GLY A 430 11.62 3.70 30.04
CA GLY A 430 12.62 4.66 29.52
C GLY A 430 12.36 5.28 28.13
N SER A 431 11.93 6.55 28.13
CA SER A 431 12.08 7.62 27.11
C SER A 431 12.56 7.27 25.69
N GLY A 432 11.72 7.59 24.70
CA GLY A 432 12.09 8.08 23.36
C GLY A 432 12.91 7.15 22.48
N LYS A 433 12.23 6.38 21.62
CA LYS A 433 12.66 5.93 20.28
C LYS A 433 11.54 5.13 19.63
N SER A 434 11.41 5.32 18.32
CA SER A 434 10.52 4.66 17.33
C SER A 434 10.21 3.17 17.62
N PRO A 435 8.98 2.69 17.36
CA PRO A 435 8.53 1.39 17.85
C PRO A 435 9.24 0.23 17.14
N GLN A 436 9.92 -0.58 17.95
CA GLN A 436 10.39 -1.92 17.55
C GLN A 436 9.20 -2.88 17.42
N ALA A 437 9.18 -3.60 16.30
CA ALA A 437 8.27 -4.71 16.01
C ALA A 437 8.38 -5.84 17.05
N ARG A 438 7.25 -6.45 17.43
CA ARG A 438 7.24 -7.81 17.99
C ARG A 438 7.30 -8.82 16.82
N PRO A 439 7.97 -9.97 16.99
CA PRO A 439 8.68 -10.65 15.90
C PRO A 439 7.70 -11.19 14.86
N SER A 440 7.55 -10.45 13.77
CA SER A 440 7.20 -11.05 12.49
C SER A 440 8.21 -12.17 12.25
N GLU A 441 7.76 -13.32 11.78
CA GLU A 441 8.65 -14.36 11.29
C GLU A 441 9.79 -13.71 10.49
N ALA A 442 11.05 -13.93 10.92
CA ALA A 442 12.18 -13.21 10.36
C ALA A 442 12.17 -13.34 8.83
N LEU A 443 12.26 -12.22 8.12
CA LEU A 443 12.26 -12.21 6.66
C LEU A 443 13.37 -13.16 6.17
N ARG A 444 13.03 -14.09 5.28
CA ARG A 444 13.99 -15.02 4.65
C ARG A 444 13.74 -15.01 3.16
N SER A 445 14.79 -14.77 2.37
CA SER A 445 14.71 -14.80 0.90
C SER A 445 14.22 -16.15 0.37
N LEU A 446 14.65 -17.24 1.03
CA LEU A 446 14.25 -18.59 0.70
C LEU A 446 14.30 -19.50 1.94
N ARG A 447 13.43 -20.53 1.96
CA ARG A 447 13.41 -21.59 2.97
C ARG A 447 12.64 -22.80 2.49
N TRP A 448 12.94 -23.97 3.05
CA TRP A 448 12.04 -25.11 2.96
C TRP A 448 10.75 -24.86 3.75
N VAL A 449 9.61 -25.28 3.20
CA VAL A 449 8.33 -25.34 3.90
C VAL A 449 7.64 -26.66 3.61
N ASP A 450 7.01 -27.24 4.63
CA ASP A 450 6.17 -28.42 4.43
C ASP A 450 4.87 -28.02 3.73
N THR A 451 4.44 -28.84 2.78
CA THR A 451 3.21 -28.68 2.00
C THR A 451 2.50 -30.03 1.89
N ASP A 452 1.22 -30.00 1.55
CA ASP A 452 0.42 -31.21 1.30
C ASP A 452 1.00 -32.10 0.18
N GLN A 453 1.94 -31.57 -0.62
CA GLN A 453 2.60 -32.25 -1.73
C GLN A 453 4.03 -32.76 -1.39
N GLY A 454 4.43 -32.78 -0.12
CA GLY A 454 5.74 -33.33 0.29
C GLY A 454 6.86 -32.29 0.40
N GLY A 455 6.50 -31.01 0.49
CA GLY A 455 7.38 -29.88 0.78
C GLY A 455 7.84 -29.08 -0.45
N ALA A 456 8.15 -27.81 -0.23
CA ALA A 456 8.45 -26.83 -1.28
C ALA A 456 9.57 -25.89 -0.85
N LEU A 457 10.31 -25.36 -1.84
CA LEU A 457 11.17 -24.22 -1.64
C LEU A 457 10.32 -22.94 -1.70
N ARG A 458 10.04 -22.34 -0.55
CA ARG A 458 9.40 -21.03 -0.50
C ARG A 458 10.44 -19.95 -0.77
N ILE A 459 10.18 -19.07 -1.73
CA ILE A 459 10.99 -17.90 -2.06
C ILE A 459 10.18 -16.62 -1.93
N ILE A 460 10.86 -15.48 -1.76
CA ILE A 460 10.29 -14.16 -2.02
C ILE A 460 10.44 -13.84 -3.51
N ASP A 461 9.37 -13.44 -4.20
CA ASP A 461 9.46 -12.97 -5.59
C ASP A 461 10.00 -11.54 -5.63
N GLN A 462 11.32 -11.43 -5.78
CA GLN A 462 12.03 -10.14 -5.76
C GLN A 462 11.66 -9.22 -6.93
N ARG A 463 11.00 -9.72 -7.97
CA ARG A 463 10.56 -8.90 -9.11
C ARG A 463 9.40 -7.98 -8.72
N ARG A 464 8.65 -8.34 -7.69
CA ARG A 464 7.44 -7.65 -7.23
C ARG A 464 7.74 -6.53 -6.24
N LEU A 465 8.92 -6.59 -5.61
CA LEU A 465 9.40 -5.53 -4.72
C LEU A 465 9.78 -4.25 -5.50
N PRO A 466 9.51 -3.05 -4.93
CA PRO A 466 8.96 -2.81 -3.59
C PRO A 466 7.42 -2.82 -3.50
N ALA A 467 6.71 -2.98 -4.63
CA ALA A 467 5.26 -2.83 -4.69
C ALA A 467 4.50 -3.88 -3.87
N SER A 468 4.93 -5.15 -3.94
CA SER A 468 4.32 -6.23 -3.14
C SER A 468 5.37 -7.24 -2.64
N LEU A 469 5.17 -7.72 -1.40
CA LEU A 469 5.95 -8.82 -0.82
C LEU A 469 5.21 -10.14 -1.08
N GLU A 470 5.51 -10.78 -2.20
CA GLU A 470 4.88 -12.03 -2.61
C GLU A 470 5.79 -13.23 -2.34
N TYR A 471 5.22 -14.32 -1.84
CA TYR A 471 5.91 -15.60 -1.66
C TYR A 471 5.48 -16.61 -2.71
N ARG A 472 6.43 -17.35 -3.28
CA ARG A 472 6.17 -18.48 -4.20
C ARG A 472 6.66 -19.77 -3.58
N ASN A 473 5.84 -20.82 -3.59
CA ASN A 473 6.24 -22.17 -3.20
C ASN A 473 6.62 -22.93 -4.47
N LEU A 474 7.90 -23.21 -4.66
CA LEU A 474 8.41 -23.93 -5.82
C LEU A 474 8.56 -25.40 -5.47
N THR A 475 7.99 -26.28 -6.29
CA THR A 475 7.97 -27.73 -6.05
C THR A 475 8.71 -28.52 -7.14
N THR A 476 9.09 -27.88 -8.25
CA THR A 476 9.74 -28.52 -9.40
C THR A 476 11.06 -27.85 -9.79
N VAL A 477 11.94 -28.60 -10.48
CA VAL A 477 13.20 -28.07 -11.00
C VAL A 477 12.98 -26.90 -11.97
N ASP A 478 11.96 -26.96 -12.82
CA ASP A 478 11.70 -25.96 -13.86
C ASP A 478 11.22 -24.63 -13.26
N GLU A 479 10.42 -24.66 -12.19
CA GLU A 479 10.00 -23.47 -11.45
C GLU A 479 11.19 -22.76 -10.79
N VAL A 480 12.14 -23.51 -10.24
CA VAL A 480 13.35 -22.93 -9.64
C VAL A 480 14.25 -22.32 -10.73
N ILE A 481 14.44 -23.03 -11.86
CA ILE A 481 15.21 -22.50 -13.00
C ILE A 481 14.57 -21.22 -13.56
N GLU A 482 13.25 -21.19 -13.73
CA GLU A 482 12.51 -19.98 -14.14
C GLU A 482 12.79 -18.84 -13.17
N SER A 483 12.63 -19.09 -11.87
CA SER A 483 12.81 -18.09 -10.82
C SER A 483 14.24 -17.51 -10.79
N ILE A 484 15.26 -18.32 -11.08
CA ILE A 484 16.65 -17.86 -11.20
C ILE A 484 16.84 -17.01 -12.48
N ARG A 485 16.28 -17.44 -13.61
CA ARG A 485 16.44 -16.76 -14.92
C ARG A 485 15.74 -15.41 -14.97
N THR A 486 14.52 -15.33 -14.42
CA THR A 486 13.72 -14.10 -14.37
C THR A 486 14.08 -13.20 -13.20
N LEU A 487 15.07 -13.60 -12.38
CA LEU A 487 15.53 -12.88 -11.20
C LEU A 487 14.48 -12.76 -10.09
N ALA A 488 13.50 -13.66 -10.01
CA ALA A 488 12.69 -13.82 -8.80
C ALA A 488 13.56 -14.26 -7.62
N VAL A 489 14.54 -15.14 -7.86
CA VAL A 489 15.65 -15.44 -6.95
C VAL A 489 16.93 -14.86 -7.52
N ARG A 490 17.62 -14.05 -6.73
CA ARG A 490 18.90 -13.42 -7.09
C ARG A 490 19.79 -13.28 -5.86
N GLY A 491 21.04 -12.87 -6.09
CA GLY A 491 22.10 -12.88 -5.10
C GLY A 491 22.90 -14.17 -5.16
N ALA A 492 24.23 -14.06 -5.13
CA ALA A 492 25.12 -15.20 -5.33
C ALA A 492 24.84 -16.33 -4.33
N ASN A 493 24.59 -15.97 -3.07
CA ASN A 493 24.40 -16.93 -1.99
C ASN A 493 23.01 -17.60 -2.09
N SER A 494 21.95 -16.83 -2.32
CA SER A 494 20.59 -17.35 -2.47
C SER A 494 20.43 -18.28 -3.69
N ILE A 495 21.09 -17.95 -4.82
CA ILE A 495 21.07 -18.81 -6.01
C ILE A 495 21.77 -20.15 -5.75
N GLY A 496 22.83 -20.19 -4.94
CA GLY A 496 23.52 -21.43 -4.58
C GLY A 496 22.61 -22.41 -3.85
N ALA A 497 21.88 -21.94 -2.84
CA ALA A 497 20.89 -22.75 -2.12
C ALA A 497 19.75 -23.20 -3.04
N ALA A 498 19.19 -22.29 -3.85
CA ALA A 498 18.14 -22.62 -4.81
C ALA A 498 18.60 -23.69 -5.82
N GLY A 499 19.86 -23.66 -6.27
CA GLY A 499 20.46 -24.68 -7.13
C GLY A 499 20.47 -26.07 -6.50
N ALA A 500 20.82 -26.17 -5.22
CA ALA A 500 20.81 -27.44 -4.50
C ALA A 500 19.39 -28.04 -4.41
N PHE A 501 18.39 -27.21 -4.10
CA PHE A 501 16.98 -27.65 -4.11
C PHE A 501 16.52 -28.07 -5.51
N ALA A 502 16.87 -27.30 -6.55
CA ALA A 502 16.53 -27.62 -7.94
C ALA A 502 17.10 -28.98 -8.36
N TYR A 503 18.35 -29.28 -8.00
CA TYR A 503 18.95 -30.59 -8.23
C TYR A 503 18.20 -31.70 -7.50
N GLY A 504 17.90 -31.50 -6.21
CA GLY A 504 17.11 -32.45 -5.42
C GLY A 504 15.72 -32.73 -6.01
N PHE A 505 15.01 -31.71 -6.50
CA PHE A 505 13.74 -31.88 -7.22
C PHE A 505 13.92 -32.65 -8.54
N ALA A 506 14.97 -32.37 -9.30
CA ALA A 506 15.25 -33.05 -10.56
C ALA A 506 15.47 -34.57 -10.37
N VAL A 507 16.31 -34.96 -9.41
CA VAL A 507 16.58 -36.38 -9.14
C VAL A 507 15.41 -37.08 -8.43
N ARG A 508 14.61 -36.35 -7.63
CA ARG A 508 13.34 -36.84 -7.09
C ARG A 508 12.38 -37.24 -8.21
N ASP A 509 12.31 -36.42 -9.25
CA ASP A 509 11.40 -36.60 -10.39
C ASP A 509 11.96 -37.53 -11.48
N GLY A 510 13.09 -38.20 -11.21
CA GLY A 510 13.64 -39.25 -12.06
C GLY A 510 14.57 -38.77 -13.18
N ILE A 511 14.99 -37.51 -13.18
CA ILE A 511 16.03 -37.02 -14.10
C ILE A 511 17.38 -37.64 -13.69
N ALA A 512 18.14 -38.13 -14.68
CA ALA A 512 19.47 -38.70 -14.42
C ALA A 512 20.39 -37.65 -13.77
N ALA A 513 21.23 -38.06 -12.82
CA ALA A 513 22.08 -37.15 -12.03
C ALA A 513 22.90 -36.17 -12.88
N ASP A 514 23.59 -36.66 -13.92
CA ASP A 514 24.39 -35.83 -14.82
C ASP A 514 23.51 -34.82 -15.60
N GLU A 515 22.34 -35.27 -16.07
CA GLU A 515 21.38 -34.42 -16.78
C GLU A 515 20.78 -33.35 -15.85
N ALA A 516 20.47 -33.71 -14.60
CA ALA A 516 19.99 -32.78 -13.58
C ALA A 516 21.04 -31.72 -13.26
N PHE A 517 22.31 -32.12 -13.14
CA PHE A 517 23.42 -31.22 -12.91
C PHE A 517 23.52 -30.17 -14.04
N ASP A 518 23.61 -30.65 -15.28
CA ASP A 518 23.75 -29.78 -16.45
C ASP A 518 22.53 -28.87 -16.64
N LYS A 519 21.32 -29.40 -16.43
CA LYS A 519 20.06 -28.65 -16.54
C LYS A 519 20.03 -27.46 -15.57
N VAL A 520 20.37 -27.67 -14.29
CA VAL A 520 20.31 -26.63 -13.27
C VAL A 520 21.44 -25.62 -13.44
N VAL A 521 22.69 -26.07 -13.68
CA VAL A 521 23.83 -25.17 -13.92
C VAL A 521 23.64 -24.34 -15.18
N GLY A 522 22.98 -24.89 -16.20
CA GLY A 522 22.57 -24.20 -17.41
C GLY A 522 21.56 -23.07 -17.21
N ALA A 523 20.99 -22.89 -16.00
CA ALA A 523 20.13 -21.75 -15.70
C ALA A 523 20.92 -20.43 -15.76
N ARG A 524 22.15 -20.41 -15.22
CA ARG A 524 23.10 -19.28 -15.26
C ARG A 524 24.56 -19.79 -15.24
N PRO A 525 25.15 -20.13 -16.39
CA PRO A 525 26.45 -20.81 -16.46
C PRO A 525 27.63 -20.06 -15.84
N THR A 526 27.56 -18.73 -15.77
CA THR A 526 28.59 -17.84 -15.20
C THR A 526 28.52 -17.74 -13.66
N ALA A 527 27.43 -18.20 -13.05
CA ALA A 527 27.22 -18.16 -11.60
C ALA A 527 27.94 -19.33 -10.91
N VAL A 528 29.12 -19.06 -10.36
CA VAL A 528 29.96 -20.08 -9.70
C VAL A 528 29.28 -20.68 -8.46
N THR A 529 28.58 -19.85 -7.67
CA THR A 529 27.87 -20.29 -6.48
C THR A 529 26.70 -21.22 -6.80
N LEU A 530 26.03 -21.03 -7.94
CA LEU A 530 25.00 -21.95 -8.44
C LEU A 530 25.60 -23.34 -8.66
N ARG A 531 26.70 -23.41 -9.43
CA ARG A 531 27.41 -24.67 -9.70
C ARG A 531 27.87 -25.34 -8.42
N HIS A 532 28.41 -24.58 -7.47
CA HIS A 532 28.86 -25.13 -6.19
C HIS A 532 27.72 -25.73 -5.37
N GLY A 533 26.57 -25.05 -5.28
CA GLY A 533 25.39 -25.58 -4.58
C GLY A 533 24.87 -26.88 -5.20
N VAL A 534 24.81 -26.94 -6.54
CA VAL A 534 24.43 -28.15 -7.28
C VAL A 534 25.44 -29.29 -7.03
N GLN A 535 26.73 -28.99 -7.05
CA GLN A 535 27.79 -29.97 -6.77
C GLN A 535 27.66 -30.59 -5.37
N LEU A 536 27.41 -29.79 -4.33
CA LEU A 536 27.20 -30.29 -2.98
C LEU A 536 25.97 -31.20 -2.87
N ALA A 537 24.88 -30.86 -3.58
CA ALA A 537 23.68 -31.69 -3.62
C ALA A 537 23.93 -33.00 -4.39
N ALA A 538 24.67 -32.95 -5.50
CA ALA A 538 25.05 -34.11 -6.30
C ALA A 538 25.93 -35.08 -5.50
N GLU A 539 26.96 -34.59 -4.80
CA GLU A 539 27.84 -35.42 -3.96
C GLU A 539 27.07 -36.16 -2.86
N ARG A 540 26.08 -35.51 -2.24
CA ARG A 540 25.22 -36.16 -1.24
C ARG A 540 24.32 -37.22 -1.85
N TYR A 541 23.75 -36.93 -3.01
CA TYR A 541 22.94 -37.88 -3.74
C TYR A 541 23.74 -39.10 -4.18
N GLU A 542 24.92 -38.92 -4.78
CA GLU A 542 25.80 -40.01 -5.22
C GLU A 542 26.21 -40.92 -4.07
N LYS A 543 26.50 -40.32 -2.91
CA LYS A 543 26.93 -41.07 -1.72
C LYS A 543 25.82 -41.94 -1.14
N ASN A 544 24.59 -41.45 -1.09
CA ASN A 544 23.50 -42.07 -0.32
C ASN A 544 22.38 -42.68 -1.18
N GLY A 545 22.24 -42.26 -2.44
CA GLY A 545 21.18 -42.68 -3.35
C GLY A 545 19.78 -42.15 -3.03
N ASP A 546 19.63 -41.24 -2.05
CA ASP A 546 18.34 -40.65 -1.66
C ASP A 546 18.28 -39.17 -2.07
N TRP A 547 17.27 -38.81 -2.86
CA TRP A 547 17.01 -37.43 -3.29
C TRP A 547 16.75 -36.49 -2.10
N ARG A 548 16.29 -37.01 -0.96
CA ARG A 548 16.11 -36.22 0.26
C ARG A 548 17.43 -35.67 0.79
N ASP A 549 18.54 -36.38 0.60
CA ASP A 549 19.85 -35.89 1.02
C ASP A 549 20.37 -34.77 0.13
N ALA A 550 20.00 -34.76 -1.15
CA ALA A 550 20.24 -33.63 -2.05
C ALA A 550 19.45 -32.38 -1.60
N LEU A 551 18.18 -32.52 -1.23
CA LEU A 551 17.39 -31.39 -0.71
C LEU A 551 17.94 -30.87 0.62
N ARG A 552 18.36 -31.76 1.53
CA ARG A 552 19.03 -31.37 2.78
C ARG A 552 20.33 -30.60 2.56
N ALA A 553 21.02 -30.80 1.43
CA ALA A 553 22.16 -29.97 1.07
C ALA A 553 21.76 -28.50 0.92
N GLY A 554 20.56 -28.23 0.37
CA GLY A 554 20.00 -26.88 0.26
C GLY A 554 19.78 -26.22 1.62
N ASP A 555 19.18 -26.94 2.57
CA ASP A 555 18.99 -26.44 3.95
C ASP A 555 20.32 -26.20 4.67
N ASP A 556 21.31 -27.08 4.46
CA ASP A 556 22.64 -26.90 5.04
C ASP A 556 23.38 -25.70 4.45
N ILE A 557 23.21 -25.41 3.15
CA ILE A 557 23.72 -24.19 2.52
C ILE A 557 23.04 -22.95 3.12
N ILE A 558 21.71 -22.97 3.31
CA ILE A 558 20.97 -21.89 3.98
C ILE A 558 21.55 -21.63 5.37
N ALA A 559 21.72 -22.69 6.16
CA ALA A 559 22.19 -22.58 7.54
C ALA A 559 23.65 -22.07 7.61
N ALA A 560 24.52 -22.57 6.74
CA ALA A 560 25.91 -22.14 6.66
C ALA A 560 26.02 -20.67 6.24
N ASP A 561 25.29 -20.25 5.21
CA ASP A 561 25.28 -18.87 4.75
C ASP A 561 24.73 -17.90 5.80
N ALA A 562 23.68 -18.30 6.53
CA ALA A 562 23.14 -17.50 7.62
C ALA A 562 24.17 -17.25 8.74
N ASP A 563 24.95 -18.27 9.12
CA ASP A 563 26.02 -18.13 10.10
C ASP A 563 27.19 -17.27 9.58
N GLU A 564 27.57 -17.44 8.31
CA GLU A 564 28.59 -16.60 7.67
C GLU A 564 28.18 -15.12 7.63
N CYS A 565 26.95 -14.83 7.20
CA CYS A 565 26.38 -13.48 7.17
C CYS A 565 26.39 -12.84 8.57
N ARG A 566 26.01 -13.61 9.61
CA ARG A 566 26.05 -13.16 11.00
C ARG A 566 27.48 -12.78 11.43
N ARG A 567 28.47 -13.64 11.17
CA ARG A 567 29.88 -13.39 11.52
C ARG A 567 30.45 -12.18 10.77
N ILE A 568 30.16 -12.06 9.47
CA ILE A 568 30.53 -10.88 8.65
C ILE A 568 29.93 -9.61 9.27
N GLY A 569 28.64 -9.63 9.62
CA GLY A 569 27.96 -8.51 10.26
C GLY A 569 28.61 -8.11 11.59
N GLU A 570 28.93 -9.09 12.43
CA GLU A 570 29.60 -8.87 13.72
C GLU A 570 31.01 -8.28 13.57
N ILE A 571 31.83 -8.82 12.67
CA ILE A 571 33.19 -8.35 12.41
C ILE A 571 33.15 -6.96 11.77
N GLY A 572 32.34 -6.76 10.74
CA GLY A 572 32.23 -5.48 10.04
C GLY A 572 31.66 -4.36 10.92
N SER A 573 30.72 -4.68 11.83
CA SER A 573 30.20 -3.68 12.77
C SER A 573 31.24 -3.19 13.78
N ARG A 574 32.28 -3.99 14.06
CA ARG A 574 33.44 -3.57 14.86
C ARG A 574 34.43 -2.77 14.02
N GLU A 575 34.71 -3.25 12.82
CA GLU A 575 35.63 -2.59 11.87
C GLU A 575 35.16 -1.18 11.51
N LEU A 576 33.86 -1.02 11.28
CA LEU A 576 33.24 0.25 10.92
C LEU A 576 32.59 0.94 12.12
N ALA A 577 33.04 0.69 13.35
CA ALA A 577 32.41 1.22 14.56
C ALA A 577 32.26 2.76 14.53
N ASP A 578 33.29 3.46 14.04
CA ASP A 578 33.34 4.93 13.99
C ASP A 578 32.64 5.54 12.77
N ALA A 579 32.32 4.74 11.75
CA ALA A 579 31.58 5.20 10.58
C ALA A 579 30.09 5.30 10.89
N THR A 580 29.50 6.47 10.66
CA THR A 580 28.06 6.73 10.81
C THR A 580 27.38 6.69 9.45
N ASN A 581 27.90 7.43 8.47
CA ASN A 581 27.35 7.54 7.13
C ASN A 581 28.01 6.53 6.20
N ILE A 582 27.30 5.45 5.90
CA ILE A 582 27.86 4.31 5.14
C ILE A 582 27.19 4.23 3.77
N LEU A 583 27.99 4.35 2.71
CA LEU A 583 27.52 4.16 1.34
C LEU A 583 27.59 2.68 0.95
N THR A 584 26.55 2.20 0.29
CA THR A 584 26.48 0.87 -0.30
C THR A 584 25.90 0.91 -1.71
N HIS A 585 26.17 -0.16 -2.47
CA HIS A 585 25.83 -0.29 -3.88
C HIS A 585 25.38 -1.72 -4.16
N CYS A 586 24.37 -1.89 -5.02
CA CYS A 586 23.65 -3.16 -5.22
C CYS A 586 22.79 -3.59 -4.02
N ASN A 587 22.31 -4.84 -4.05
CA ASN A 587 21.63 -5.50 -2.94
C ASN A 587 22.47 -6.65 -2.39
N THR A 588 22.73 -6.59 -1.08
CA THR A 588 23.55 -7.57 -0.35
C THR A 588 22.92 -7.91 1.00
N GLY A 589 21.60 -7.79 1.07
CA GLY A 589 20.80 -7.94 2.28
C GLY A 589 20.19 -9.33 2.42
N ILE A 590 19.09 -9.37 3.17
CA ILE A 590 18.32 -10.58 3.44
C ILE A 590 17.79 -11.20 2.14
N LEU A 591 17.49 -10.38 1.12
CA LEU A 591 17.01 -10.82 -0.18
C LEU A 591 18.10 -11.50 -1.02
N ALA A 592 19.37 -11.10 -0.86
CA ALA A 592 20.50 -11.63 -1.63
C ALA A 592 21.19 -12.84 -0.98
N THR A 593 20.91 -13.11 0.29
CA THR A 593 21.50 -14.21 1.05
C THR A 593 20.42 -15.00 1.80
N ALA A 594 20.78 -16.11 2.44
CA ALA A 594 19.92 -16.91 3.30
C ALA A 594 19.89 -16.41 4.77
N GLY A 595 20.66 -15.35 5.07
CA GLY A 595 20.79 -14.75 6.40
C GLY A 595 20.52 -13.25 6.42
N ILE A 596 21.25 -12.52 7.27
CA ILE A 596 21.11 -11.06 7.42
C ILE A 596 21.79 -10.25 6.29
N GLY A 597 22.36 -10.91 5.27
CA GLY A 597 23.18 -10.26 4.25
C GLY A 597 24.66 -10.09 4.62
N THR A 598 25.46 -9.61 3.65
CA THR A 598 26.90 -9.33 3.84
C THR A 598 27.14 -7.87 4.19
N ALA A 599 27.26 -6.96 3.21
CA ALA A 599 27.50 -5.54 3.46
C ALA A 599 26.30 -4.89 4.18
N LEU A 600 25.07 -5.23 3.80
CA LEU A 600 23.89 -4.81 4.55
C LEU A 600 23.81 -5.50 5.92
N GLY A 601 24.30 -6.74 6.05
CA GLY A 601 24.42 -7.43 7.34
C GLY A 601 25.29 -6.67 8.35
N VAL A 602 26.36 -6.01 7.88
CA VAL A 602 27.16 -5.10 8.70
C VAL A 602 26.34 -3.90 9.17
N ILE A 603 25.59 -3.26 8.27
CA ILE A 603 24.73 -2.12 8.57
C ILE A 603 23.61 -2.51 9.56
N TYR A 604 22.92 -3.63 9.34
CA TYR A 604 21.90 -4.15 10.26
C TYR A 604 22.50 -4.47 11.64
N THR A 605 23.69 -5.05 11.67
CA THR A 605 24.36 -5.39 12.94
C THR A 605 24.76 -4.12 13.71
N LYS A 606 25.23 -3.07 13.02
CA LYS A 606 25.48 -1.76 13.66
C LYS A 606 24.18 -1.21 14.26
N HIS A 607 23.10 -1.20 13.49
CA HIS A 607 21.79 -0.71 13.94
C HIS A 607 21.26 -1.52 15.15
N ALA A 608 21.29 -2.85 15.07
CA ALA A 608 20.85 -3.75 16.14
C ALA A 608 21.66 -3.58 17.44
N LYS A 609 22.95 -3.21 17.33
CA LYS A 609 23.81 -2.87 18.48
C LYS A 609 23.61 -1.45 19.00
N GLY A 610 22.68 -0.68 18.44
CA GLY A 610 22.42 0.71 18.81
C GLY A 610 23.54 1.68 18.40
N GLN A 611 24.45 1.27 17.51
CA GLN A 611 25.47 2.16 16.96
C GLN A 611 24.81 3.15 16.00
N LYS A 612 25.32 4.39 15.94
CA LYS A 612 24.85 5.36 14.97
C LYS A 612 25.18 4.86 13.57
N VAL A 613 24.16 4.77 12.71
CA VAL A 613 24.32 4.38 11.32
C VAL A 613 23.23 5.03 10.48
N HIS A 614 23.63 5.59 9.35
CA HIS A 614 22.77 6.07 8.28
C HIS A 614 23.31 5.49 6.97
N ALA A 615 22.45 4.77 6.24
CA ALA A 615 22.84 4.14 5.00
C ALA A 615 22.60 5.08 3.81
N TYR A 616 23.54 5.12 2.87
CA TYR A 616 23.34 5.73 1.56
C TYR A 616 23.31 4.60 0.54
N SER A 617 22.26 4.51 -0.26
CA SER A 617 22.08 3.46 -1.27
C SER A 617 22.02 4.11 -2.64
N THR A 618 23.00 3.82 -3.50
CA THR A 618 22.92 4.23 -4.90
C THR A 618 21.82 3.47 -5.63
N GLU A 619 21.17 4.06 -6.63
CA GLU A 619 20.04 3.45 -7.32
C GLU A 619 20.36 2.11 -7.97
N THR A 620 21.62 1.92 -8.40
CA THR A 620 22.17 0.69 -8.97
C THR A 620 21.51 0.34 -10.32
N ARG A 621 21.77 1.14 -11.36
CA ARG A 621 21.40 0.82 -12.74
C ARG A 621 22.33 -0.26 -13.32
N PRO A 622 21.86 -1.05 -14.30
CA PRO A 622 20.46 -1.27 -14.67
C PRO A 622 19.69 -2.06 -13.59
N LEU A 623 18.36 -2.11 -13.70
CA LEU A 623 17.38 -2.76 -12.80
C LEU A 623 17.05 -2.03 -11.48
N ARG A 624 17.80 -0.98 -11.13
CA ARG A 624 17.52 -0.10 -9.98
C ARG A 624 17.44 -0.85 -8.64
N GLN A 625 18.34 -1.80 -8.42
CA GLN A 625 18.27 -2.70 -7.26
C GLN A 625 18.43 -1.96 -5.93
N GLY A 626 19.22 -0.89 -5.90
CA GLY A 626 19.42 -0.12 -4.68
C GLY A 626 18.19 0.69 -4.27
N LEU A 627 17.39 1.17 -5.24
CA LEU A 627 16.09 1.79 -4.97
C LEU A 627 15.02 0.77 -4.59
N ARG A 628 14.97 -0.35 -5.32
CA ARG A 628 13.86 -1.31 -5.21
C ARG A 628 13.99 -2.27 -4.05
N LEU A 629 15.19 -2.81 -3.83
CA LEU A 629 15.44 -3.90 -2.89
C LEU A 629 16.17 -3.38 -1.66
N THR A 630 17.34 -2.76 -1.84
CA THR A 630 18.18 -2.32 -0.71
C THR A 630 17.50 -1.27 0.15
N ALA A 631 16.95 -0.20 -0.45
CA ALA A 631 16.24 0.82 0.32
C ALA A 631 14.99 0.26 1.02
N TRP A 632 14.26 -0.65 0.35
CA TRP A 632 13.10 -1.33 0.92
C TRP A 632 13.46 -2.17 2.15
N GLU A 633 14.50 -3.00 2.07
CA GLU A 633 14.93 -3.83 3.21
C GLU A 633 15.50 -2.99 4.35
N LEU A 634 16.29 -1.96 4.05
CA LEU A 634 16.85 -1.04 5.06
C LEU A 634 15.73 -0.33 5.83
N GLY A 635 14.78 0.27 5.11
CA GLY A 635 13.62 0.94 5.71
C GLY A 635 12.76 -0.01 6.55
N ARG A 636 12.48 -1.22 6.03
CA ARG A 636 11.74 -2.25 6.76
C ARG A 636 12.41 -2.67 8.07
N ASN A 637 13.74 -2.65 8.13
CA ASN A 637 14.52 -3.01 9.31
C ASN A 637 14.90 -1.80 10.19
N GLY A 638 14.25 -0.65 10.00
CA GLY A 638 14.43 0.54 10.84
C GLY A 638 15.76 1.28 10.64
N VAL A 639 16.52 0.96 9.59
CA VAL A 639 17.75 1.66 9.25
C VAL A 639 17.41 2.88 8.41
N ALA A 640 17.80 4.08 8.87
CA ALA A 640 17.67 5.30 8.08
C ALA A 640 18.48 5.18 6.78
N VAL A 641 17.84 5.48 5.65
CA VAL A 641 18.43 5.33 4.33
C VAL A 641 18.18 6.56 3.45
N THR A 642 19.20 6.99 2.71
CA THR A 642 19.09 8.00 1.65
C THR A 642 19.46 7.37 0.32
N ALA A 643 18.58 7.51 -0.67
CA ALA A 643 18.84 7.05 -2.03
C ALA A 643 19.67 8.08 -2.81
N LEU A 644 20.65 7.61 -3.60
CA LEU A 644 21.47 8.42 -4.50
C LEU A 644 21.30 7.91 -5.93
N VAL A 645 21.25 8.79 -6.93
CA VAL A 645 21.52 8.35 -8.32
C VAL A 645 22.96 7.88 -8.42
N ASP A 646 23.29 6.95 -9.32
CA ASP A 646 24.62 6.31 -9.33
C ASP A 646 25.75 7.35 -9.49
N GLY A 647 25.54 8.35 -10.35
CA GLY A 647 26.49 9.45 -10.55
C GLY A 647 26.65 10.40 -9.36
N ALA A 648 25.73 10.39 -8.39
CA ALA A 648 25.83 11.21 -7.19
C ALA A 648 26.71 10.57 -6.10
N GLY A 649 26.99 9.26 -6.18
CA GLY A 649 27.85 8.56 -5.21
C GLY A 649 29.25 9.19 -5.09
N PRO A 650 30.00 9.34 -6.20
CA PRO A 650 31.30 10.03 -6.19
C PRO A 650 31.24 11.47 -5.68
N ALA A 651 30.17 12.21 -5.98
CA ALA A 651 29.98 13.57 -5.50
C ALA A 651 29.76 13.62 -3.98
N ALA A 652 28.97 12.70 -3.42
CA ALA A 652 28.74 12.59 -1.99
C ALA A 652 30.02 12.23 -1.22
N LEU A 653 30.86 11.36 -1.79
CA LEU A 653 32.20 11.06 -1.26
C LEU A 653 33.07 12.32 -1.24
N HIS A 654 33.08 13.09 -2.34
CA HIS A 654 33.88 14.32 -2.44
C HIS A 654 33.43 15.42 -1.46
N GLN A 655 32.13 15.50 -1.19
CA GLN A 655 31.57 16.47 -0.23
C GLN A 655 31.77 16.07 1.23
N GLY A 656 32.37 14.91 1.51
CA GLY A 656 32.57 14.42 2.87
C GLY A 656 31.29 14.01 3.58
N ILE A 657 30.24 13.66 2.83
CA ILE A 657 28.96 13.17 3.40
C ILE A 657 29.11 11.73 3.90
N ILE A 658 30.00 10.96 3.27
CA ILE A 658 30.17 9.52 3.50
C ILE A 658 31.44 9.26 4.31
N ASP A 659 31.33 8.43 5.34
CA ASP A 659 32.45 8.05 6.22
C ASP A 659 33.17 6.78 5.74
N ALA A 660 32.42 5.86 5.11
CA ALA A 660 32.94 4.61 4.57
C ALA A 660 32.05 4.08 3.44
N VAL A 661 32.65 3.34 2.51
CA VAL A 661 31.92 2.58 1.49
C VAL A 661 32.03 1.09 1.81
N ILE A 662 30.91 0.37 1.75
CA ILE A 662 30.89 -1.09 1.88
C ILE A 662 29.97 -1.72 0.84
N VAL A 663 30.50 -2.72 0.13
CA VAL A 663 29.78 -3.45 -0.93
C VAL A 663 29.98 -4.95 -0.78
N GLY A 664 29.18 -5.73 -1.51
CA GLY A 664 29.36 -7.18 -1.63
C GLY A 664 30.41 -7.57 -2.67
N ALA A 665 30.45 -8.85 -2.99
CA ALA A 665 31.23 -9.39 -4.10
C ALA A 665 30.49 -10.56 -4.74
N ASP A 666 30.49 -10.59 -6.07
CA ASP A 666 30.12 -11.76 -6.86
C ASP A 666 31.31 -12.72 -6.97
N ARG A 667 32.53 -12.16 -7.06
CA ARG A 667 33.78 -12.92 -7.15
C ARG A 667 34.98 -12.12 -6.67
N ILE A 668 35.92 -12.78 -6.02
CA ILE A 668 37.19 -12.20 -5.57
C ILE A 668 38.33 -13.08 -6.10
N ALA A 669 39.26 -12.50 -6.86
CA ALA A 669 40.47 -13.17 -7.30
C ALA A 669 41.48 -13.32 -6.15
N VAL A 670 42.45 -14.23 -6.30
CA VAL A 670 43.47 -14.50 -5.27
C VAL A 670 44.31 -13.27 -4.91
N ASN A 671 44.49 -12.33 -5.86
CA ASN A 671 45.18 -11.06 -5.61
C ASN A 671 44.31 -9.99 -4.91
N GLY A 672 43.03 -10.27 -4.67
CA GLY A 672 42.05 -9.36 -4.06
C GLY A 672 41.23 -8.52 -5.05
N ASP A 673 41.47 -8.62 -6.36
CA ASP A 673 40.61 -7.95 -7.35
C ASP A 673 39.19 -8.49 -7.23
N THR A 674 38.22 -7.59 -7.11
CA THR A 674 36.85 -7.95 -6.73
C THR A 674 35.86 -7.52 -7.79
N ALA A 675 35.11 -8.48 -8.33
CA ALA A 675 33.97 -8.23 -9.19
C ALA A 675 32.70 -8.03 -8.36
N ASN A 676 32.00 -6.94 -8.62
CA ASN A 676 30.69 -6.62 -8.05
C ASN A 676 29.87 -5.81 -9.07
N LYS A 677 28.62 -5.51 -8.75
CA LYS A 677 27.69 -4.77 -9.62
C LYS A 677 28.34 -3.53 -10.26
N ILE A 678 28.10 -3.36 -11.56
CA ILE A 678 28.59 -2.23 -12.35
C ILE A 678 28.30 -0.89 -11.65
N GLY A 679 29.32 -0.06 -11.49
CA GLY A 679 29.31 1.16 -10.69
C GLY A 679 30.25 1.09 -9.48
N THR A 680 30.59 -0.12 -9.01
CA THR A 680 31.45 -0.35 -7.84
C THR A 680 32.85 0.25 -8.01
N TYR A 681 33.49 0.05 -9.17
CA TYR A 681 34.80 0.61 -9.46
C TYR A 681 34.83 2.14 -9.31
N SER A 682 33.78 2.82 -9.78
CA SER A 682 33.72 4.29 -9.74
C SER A 682 33.68 4.83 -8.30
N LEU A 683 32.96 4.13 -7.41
CA LEU A 683 32.91 4.44 -5.99
C LEU A 683 34.25 4.17 -5.31
N ALA A 684 34.93 3.08 -5.66
CA ALA A 684 36.24 2.75 -5.10
C ALA A 684 37.32 3.78 -5.49
N VAL A 685 37.31 4.26 -6.73
CA VAL A 685 38.20 5.34 -7.18
C VAL A 685 37.92 6.62 -6.41
N ALA A 686 36.65 7.04 -6.32
CA ALA A 686 36.26 8.25 -5.61
C ALA A 686 36.56 8.17 -4.10
N ALA A 687 36.35 7.01 -3.48
CA ALA A 687 36.66 6.79 -2.07
C ALA A 687 38.17 6.93 -1.83
N LYS A 688 38.99 6.29 -2.68
CA LYS A 688 40.45 6.37 -2.59
C LYS A 688 40.97 7.81 -2.73
N GLU A 689 40.44 8.56 -3.68
CA GLU A 689 40.83 9.96 -3.93
C GLU A 689 40.50 10.87 -2.74
N ASN A 690 39.38 10.62 -2.06
CA ASN A 690 38.94 11.42 -0.92
C ASN A 690 39.40 10.86 0.44
N GLY A 691 40.27 9.84 0.45
CA GLY A 691 40.78 9.23 1.69
C GLY A 691 39.72 8.48 2.51
N ILE A 692 38.60 8.10 1.90
CA ILE A 692 37.49 7.36 2.51
C ILE A 692 37.74 5.86 2.34
N PRO A 693 37.62 5.04 3.40
CA PRO A 693 37.87 3.61 3.30
C PRO A 693 36.79 2.89 2.48
N PHE A 694 37.22 1.94 1.66
CA PHE A 694 36.37 1.13 0.79
C PHE A 694 36.50 -0.35 1.15
N TYR A 695 35.41 -0.96 1.58
CA TYR A 695 35.38 -2.33 2.07
C TYR A 695 34.55 -3.25 1.19
N ILE A 696 35.03 -4.49 1.05
CA ILE A 696 34.24 -5.61 0.55
C ILE A 696 33.74 -6.41 1.74
N ALA A 697 32.50 -6.85 1.74
CA ALA A 697 31.96 -7.83 2.67
C ALA A 697 31.47 -9.07 1.92
N ALA A 698 32.15 -10.19 2.12
CA ALA A 698 31.91 -11.40 1.34
C ALA A 698 32.26 -12.68 2.13
N PRO A 699 31.56 -13.79 1.88
CA PRO A 699 31.96 -15.10 2.38
C PRO A 699 33.26 -15.57 1.72
N LEU A 700 33.93 -16.56 2.31
CA LEU A 700 35.13 -17.16 1.71
C LEU A 700 34.83 -17.88 0.39
N SER A 701 33.59 -18.34 0.20
CA SER A 701 33.11 -18.97 -1.03
C SER A 701 33.08 -18.02 -2.23
N ALA A 702 33.13 -16.70 -2.01
CA ALA A 702 33.27 -15.72 -3.09
C ALA A 702 34.70 -15.65 -3.65
N ILE A 703 35.69 -16.23 -2.95
CA ILE A 703 37.09 -16.24 -3.42
C ILE A 703 37.29 -17.36 -4.43
N ASP A 704 37.52 -16.98 -5.68
CA ASP A 704 37.79 -17.90 -6.78
C ASP A 704 39.28 -18.25 -6.80
N ARG A 705 39.58 -19.47 -6.33
CA ARG A 705 40.96 -19.99 -6.28
C ARG A 705 41.60 -20.17 -7.66
N ASN A 706 40.79 -20.18 -8.72
CA ASN A 706 41.25 -20.34 -10.09
C ASN A 706 41.45 -19.01 -10.81
N ALA A 707 41.00 -17.89 -10.24
CA ALA A 707 41.22 -16.55 -10.76
C ALA A 707 42.41 -15.90 -10.03
N ALA A 708 43.53 -15.72 -10.72
CA ALA A 708 44.71 -15.09 -10.13
C ALA A 708 44.53 -13.57 -10.03
N SER A 709 43.86 -12.95 -11.01
CA SER A 709 43.61 -11.50 -11.07
C SER A 709 42.31 -11.14 -11.82
N ALA A 710 42.06 -9.84 -11.98
CA ALA A 710 40.91 -9.31 -12.72
C ALA A 710 40.74 -9.90 -14.13
N GLU A 711 41.83 -10.17 -14.84
CA GLU A 711 41.81 -10.69 -16.21
C GLU A 711 41.19 -12.10 -16.31
N ASP A 712 41.20 -12.87 -15.22
CA ASP A 712 40.63 -14.21 -15.16
C ASP A 712 39.13 -14.20 -14.84
N ILE A 713 38.54 -13.04 -14.54
CA ILE A 713 37.13 -12.91 -14.18
C ILE A 713 36.30 -12.60 -15.44
N PRO A 714 35.47 -13.55 -15.93
CA PRO A 714 34.60 -13.28 -17.06
C PRO A 714 33.46 -12.33 -16.68
N VAL A 715 33.32 -11.23 -17.41
CA VAL A 715 32.24 -10.26 -17.21
C VAL A 715 31.01 -10.66 -18.04
N GLU A 716 29.88 -10.88 -17.36
CA GLU A 716 28.58 -11.11 -18.00
C GLU A 716 28.07 -9.82 -18.65
N PHE A 717 27.71 -9.87 -19.93
CA PHE A 717 26.99 -8.78 -20.62
C PHE A 717 25.51 -9.14 -20.73
N ARG A 718 24.64 -8.21 -20.36
CA ARG A 718 23.18 -8.42 -20.27
C ARG A 718 22.44 -7.68 -21.38
N SER A 719 21.16 -8.01 -21.55
CA SER A 719 20.29 -7.39 -22.57
C SER A 719 20.28 -5.87 -22.43
N GLY A 720 20.26 -5.18 -23.56
CA GLY A 720 20.10 -3.72 -23.59
C GLY A 720 18.77 -3.23 -23.09
N GLU A 721 17.74 -4.08 -23.12
CA GLU A 721 16.42 -3.79 -22.58
C GLU A 721 16.50 -3.37 -21.10
N GLU A 722 17.38 -3.96 -20.28
CA GLU A 722 17.51 -3.57 -18.86
C GLU A 722 17.96 -2.10 -18.68
N VAL A 723 18.63 -1.54 -19.69
CA VAL A 723 19.04 -0.13 -19.74
C VAL A 723 17.92 0.73 -20.32
N LEU A 724 17.28 0.26 -21.40
CA LEU A 724 16.29 1.02 -22.17
C LEU A 724 14.88 0.99 -21.58
N ASP A 725 14.60 0.10 -20.63
CA ASP A 725 13.30 -0.06 -19.95
C ASP A 725 12.98 1.10 -18.99
N ALA A 726 12.61 2.24 -19.56
CA ALA A 726 12.00 3.39 -18.88
C ALA A 726 11.17 4.25 -19.84
N PRO A 727 10.08 4.89 -19.35
CA PRO A 727 9.26 5.80 -20.16
C PRO A 727 10.11 6.93 -20.78
N GLY A 728 9.84 7.24 -22.05
CA GLY A 728 10.55 8.32 -22.76
C GLY A 728 11.98 7.98 -23.20
N VAL A 729 12.45 6.73 -23.06
CA VAL A 729 13.77 6.30 -23.53
C VAL A 729 13.71 5.80 -24.98
N ASN A 730 14.69 6.20 -25.80
CA ASN A 730 14.85 5.72 -27.18
C ASN A 730 15.21 4.23 -27.18
N GLN A 731 14.27 3.39 -27.65
CA GLN A 731 14.42 1.94 -27.69
C GLN A 731 15.34 1.44 -28.82
N ASN A 732 15.71 2.28 -29.79
CA ASN A 732 16.50 1.91 -30.96
C ASN A 732 17.99 2.24 -30.79
N LEU A 733 18.60 1.78 -29.70
CA LEU A 733 20.02 2.05 -29.39
C LEU A 733 20.76 0.75 -29.09
N ASP A 734 21.99 0.66 -29.58
CA ASP A 734 22.95 -0.33 -29.08
C ASP A 734 23.36 0.06 -27.66
N THR A 735 23.47 -0.94 -26.79
CA THR A 735 23.81 -0.74 -25.38
C THR A 735 25.08 -1.48 -25.01
N TRP A 736 25.93 -0.83 -24.22
CA TRP A 736 27.02 -1.50 -23.51
C TRP A 736 26.59 -1.77 -22.07
N ASN A 737 26.17 -3.00 -21.77
CA ASN A 737 25.55 -3.37 -20.50
C ASN A 737 26.29 -4.53 -19.79
N PRO A 738 27.49 -4.28 -19.21
CA PRO A 738 28.12 -5.25 -18.33
C PRO A 738 27.34 -5.35 -17.00
N ALA A 739 27.12 -6.57 -16.51
CA ALA A 739 26.46 -6.80 -15.23
C ALA A 739 27.34 -6.33 -14.05
N PHE A 740 28.66 -6.42 -14.21
CA PHE A 740 29.66 -6.21 -13.17
C PHE A 740 30.84 -5.40 -13.70
N ASP A 741 31.56 -4.73 -12.80
CA ASP A 741 32.92 -4.26 -13.03
C ASP A 741 33.88 -4.91 -12.03
N VAL A 742 35.17 -4.86 -12.32
CA VAL A 742 36.22 -5.36 -11.43
C VAL A 742 36.92 -4.20 -10.77
N THR A 743 36.84 -4.15 -9.44
CA THR A 743 37.54 -3.19 -8.59
C THR A 743 38.94 -3.71 -8.26
N PRO A 744 40.02 -3.00 -8.66
CA PRO A 744 41.37 -3.44 -8.36
C PRO A 744 41.69 -3.45 -6.87
N ALA A 745 42.41 -4.46 -6.42
CA ALA A 745 42.85 -4.67 -5.04
C ALA A 745 43.45 -3.42 -4.37
N LYS A 746 44.20 -2.61 -5.13
CA LYS A 746 44.84 -1.37 -4.64
C LYS A 746 43.86 -0.28 -4.17
N LEU A 747 42.59 -0.37 -4.56
CA LEU A 747 41.53 0.56 -4.14
C LEU A 747 40.77 0.06 -2.90
N ILE A 748 40.99 -1.18 -2.48
CA ILE A 748 40.24 -1.84 -1.41
C ILE A 748 41.01 -1.72 -0.09
N SER A 749 40.36 -1.19 0.95
CA SER A 749 40.91 -1.01 2.29
C SER A 749 40.94 -2.32 3.11
N GLY A 750 39.99 -3.22 2.84
CA GLY A 750 39.93 -4.54 3.45
C GLY A 750 38.77 -5.37 2.92
N ILE A 751 38.86 -6.69 3.13
CA ILE A 751 37.81 -7.65 2.80
C ILE A 751 37.32 -8.27 4.11
N ILE A 752 36.08 -7.97 4.49
CA ILE A 752 35.44 -8.47 5.70
C ILE A 752 34.87 -9.85 5.39
N THR A 753 35.39 -10.85 6.09
CA THR A 753 35.01 -12.26 5.93
C THR A 753 34.59 -12.84 7.28
N PRO A 754 34.00 -14.05 7.30
CA PRO A 754 33.72 -14.76 8.55
C PRO A 754 34.96 -15.02 9.43
N GLU A 755 36.16 -15.06 8.84
CA GLU A 755 37.44 -15.32 9.52
C GLU A 755 38.16 -14.04 9.98
N GLY A 756 37.57 -12.87 9.72
CA GLY A 756 38.15 -11.57 10.05
C GLY A 756 38.29 -10.65 8.84
N VAL A 757 38.95 -9.51 9.07
CA VAL A 757 39.21 -8.52 8.02
C VAL A 757 40.56 -8.80 7.38
N LEU A 758 40.54 -9.22 6.12
CA LEU A 758 41.74 -9.39 5.30
C LEU A 758 42.26 -8.01 4.89
N ARG A 759 43.59 -7.82 4.92
CA ARG A 759 44.26 -6.56 4.61
C ARG A 759 45.26 -6.73 3.48
N PRO A 760 45.54 -5.67 2.70
CA PRO A 760 46.63 -5.69 1.73
C PRO A 760 48.00 -6.03 2.39
N PRO A 761 48.89 -6.77 1.72
CA PRO A 761 48.72 -7.40 0.42
C PRO A 761 47.75 -8.60 0.48
N PHE A 762 46.73 -8.59 -0.37
CA PHE A 762 45.63 -9.56 -0.24
C PHE A 762 46.04 -10.99 -0.56
N VAL A 763 47.02 -11.20 -1.44
CA VAL A 763 47.60 -12.53 -1.75
C VAL A 763 47.96 -13.30 -0.47
N ASP A 764 48.62 -12.64 0.48
CA ASP A 764 49.09 -13.29 1.72
C ASP A 764 47.91 -13.55 2.68
N SER A 765 47.07 -12.53 2.87
CA SER A 765 45.92 -12.64 3.80
C SER A 765 44.87 -13.65 3.32
N ILE A 766 44.62 -13.73 2.01
CA ILE A 766 43.73 -14.71 1.38
C ILE A 766 44.34 -16.11 1.47
N ALA A 767 45.63 -16.27 1.15
CA ALA A 767 46.31 -17.56 1.26
C ALA A 767 46.24 -18.13 2.69
N LYS A 768 46.35 -17.26 3.71
CA LYS A 768 46.28 -17.66 5.12
C LYS A 768 44.92 -18.26 5.51
N VAL A 769 43.81 -17.68 5.04
CA VAL A 769 42.46 -18.17 5.37
C VAL A 769 42.01 -19.34 4.50
N LEU A 770 42.65 -19.56 3.36
CA LEU A 770 42.38 -20.70 2.48
C LEU A 770 43.25 -21.93 2.77
N ALA A 771 44.24 -21.82 3.65
CA ALA A 771 45.13 -22.92 4.02
C ALA A 771 44.34 -24.05 4.72
N PRO A 772 44.55 -25.33 4.35
CA PRO A 772 43.89 -26.44 5.03
C PRO A 772 44.36 -26.56 6.49
N GLY A 773 43.45 -26.39 7.46
CA GLY A 773 43.70 -26.69 8.89
C GLY A 773 43.52 -25.53 9.89
N THR A 774 43.14 -24.32 9.46
CA THR A 774 42.84 -23.22 10.38
C THR A 774 41.39 -23.26 10.85
N ALA A 775 41.04 -24.22 11.71
CA ALA A 775 39.86 -24.11 12.55
C ALA A 775 40.24 -24.48 13.99
N ARG A 776 39.95 -23.53 14.91
CA ARG A 776 40.07 -23.57 16.38
C ARG A 776 41.44 -23.22 16.99
N SER A 777 41.60 -21.94 17.31
CA SER A 777 42.11 -21.52 18.62
C SER A 777 41.36 -20.27 19.07
N GLY A 778 40.43 -20.47 20.01
CA GLY A 778 39.85 -19.37 20.78
C GLY A 778 40.87 -18.80 21.76
N ASP A 779 40.60 -17.55 22.17
CA ASP A 779 41.18 -16.79 23.27
C ASP A 779 42.71 -16.77 23.44
N GLY A 780 43.27 -15.57 23.27
CA GLY A 780 44.62 -15.24 23.74
C GLY A 780 45.16 -13.97 23.10
N ASP A 781 44.79 -12.79 23.59
CA ASP A 781 45.72 -11.97 24.38
C ASP A 781 45.19 -10.55 24.63
N ARG A 782 45.06 -10.25 25.92
CA ARG A 782 45.18 -8.89 26.46
C ARG A 782 46.67 -8.54 26.46
N ALA A 783 47.02 -7.39 25.90
CA ALA A 783 48.07 -6.51 26.39
C ALA A 783 47.69 -5.07 26.07
#